data_AF-A0A089L360-F1
#
_entry.id   AF-A0A089L360-F1
#
_cell.length_a   1.000
_cell.length_b   1.000
_cell.length_c   1.000
_cell.angle_alpha   90.00
_cell.angle_beta   90.00
_cell.angle_gamma   90.00
#
_symmetry.space_group_name_H-M   'P 1'
#
loop_
_entity.id
_entity.type
_entity.pdbx_description
1 polymer ?
#
loop_
_entity_poly.entity_id
_entity_poly.type
_entity_poly.pdbx_seq_one_letter_code
_entity_poly.pdbx_strand_id
1 'polypeptide(L)'
;MHVEEHVKLWNQASIKIWDVRHRVLRTGEEVHAYTLPASGFLYTIQGGAKVALDDTVYAVEKMQVLHGGKGVCLDISLTDDYFEYYLIFYRANLPLSSSRELQALLKRHLPFHIQYAFVPSHPVFLYDKVQKIDQYWGRTDALAKFQVKTLFYQFINELMRQLNIQVITTAKPNLVAQAVRYLHENYALPVMIDPLAELLDCSAGHLSRSFKKETGSSLIAYVTGIRLNQAKKLLLHTELSLQEIAEGVGIPDALYFNRLFKKHVGVSPGRFRQDRISLPTGQDNTTGKSELFIVRQKLRGYIHIHDDNHYQYRRKGEPRTPMKSRQSVTTLLLLSLTLLLSACSSAQNPSTANGNGQNNSTVQPTAVVQPTEQPAVQERLIQHAWGETVIKGEPKHIISLFPAATDYLLALGVVPQAASSNEEGSDQFPTYLADRLEGKENLGWQVDPNFESILAAEPDLIIGQDFMGDSFESLSKIAPTLFAEKIKDEQGIIRMKTSLLNMGEMLGKTEQAKQVIEEYEKHAAEAREKIKQAIGNETVMFLRLSDKEVRYYSKRNYEVLYDDLALQPPASIPDPSESMQIISLESLPSINPDHIFLLSSNPAETSEMQKTAVWKGLNAVKNNNVYIVDYGLWFQGPGGPIGQSKIIDEAVHWLTQ
;
A
#
# COMPACT_ATOMS: atom_id res chain seq x y z
N MET A 1 -1.77 -2.24 28.98
CA MET A 1 -2.00 -3.16 27.84
C MET A 1 -3.23 -4.02 28.12
N HIS A 2 -4.10 -4.28 27.13
CA HIS A 2 -5.26 -5.19 27.29
C HIS A 2 -4.87 -6.61 26.87
N VAL A 3 -4.26 -7.36 27.79
CA VAL A 3 -3.64 -8.65 27.45
C VAL A 3 -4.64 -9.67 26.90
N GLU A 4 -5.85 -9.73 27.46
CA GLU A 4 -6.89 -10.64 26.98
C GLU A 4 -7.27 -10.42 25.51
N GLU A 5 -7.43 -9.17 25.09
CA GLU A 5 -7.71 -8.82 23.69
C GLU A 5 -6.54 -9.13 22.76
N HIS A 6 -5.30 -8.99 23.25
CA HIS A 6 -4.11 -9.39 22.50
C HIS A 6 -4.08 -10.92 22.34
N VAL A 7 -4.38 -11.69 23.40
CA VAL A 7 -4.41 -13.16 23.35
C VAL A 7 -5.43 -13.67 22.34
N LYS A 8 -6.63 -13.05 22.26
CA LYS A 8 -7.63 -13.40 21.23
C LYS A 8 -7.06 -13.27 19.81
N LEU A 9 -6.32 -12.19 19.54
CA LEU A 9 -5.70 -11.96 18.23
C LEU A 9 -4.52 -12.91 17.97
N TRP A 10 -3.69 -13.20 18.97
CA TRP A 10 -2.59 -14.16 18.87
C TRP A 10 -3.07 -15.60 18.61
N ASN A 11 -4.23 -15.99 19.17
CA ASN A 11 -4.83 -17.31 18.95
C ASN A 11 -5.28 -17.53 17.49
N GLN A 12 -5.63 -16.47 16.78
CA GLN A 12 -6.10 -16.54 15.40
C GLN A 12 -4.98 -16.34 14.37
N ALA A 13 -3.84 -15.79 14.79
CA ALA A 13 -2.76 -15.45 13.87
C ALA A 13 -1.89 -16.67 13.50
N SER A 14 -1.68 -16.83 12.19
CA SER A 14 -0.63 -17.70 11.66
C SER A 14 0.72 -16.98 11.76
N ILE A 15 1.64 -17.54 12.54
CA ILE A 15 2.96 -16.94 12.78
C ILE A 15 4.03 -17.64 11.95
N LYS A 16 4.87 -16.83 11.29
CA LYS A 16 6.11 -17.24 10.64
C LYS A 16 7.28 -16.51 11.29
N ILE A 17 8.24 -17.26 11.84
CA ILE A 17 9.51 -16.70 12.32
C ILE A 17 10.35 -16.35 11.10
N TRP A 18 10.75 -15.08 11.01
CA TRP A 18 11.43 -14.52 9.85
C TRP A 18 12.94 -14.62 9.99
N ASP A 19 13.47 -14.20 11.15
CA ASP A 19 14.90 -14.17 11.44
C ASP A 19 15.16 -14.16 12.95
N VAL A 20 16.28 -14.71 13.40
CA VAL A 20 16.73 -14.72 14.79
C VAL A 20 18.19 -14.33 14.82
N ARG A 21 18.52 -13.33 15.64
CA ARG A 21 19.88 -12.79 15.75
C ARG A 21 20.32 -12.78 17.21
N HIS A 22 21.55 -13.20 17.44
CA HIS A 22 22.28 -12.98 18.69
C HIS A 22 23.39 -11.96 18.44
N ARG A 23 23.46 -10.92 19.28
CA ARG A 23 24.40 -9.81 19.13
C ARG A 23 25.01 -9.41 20.46
N VAL A 24 26.29 -9.08 20.41
CA VAL A 24 27.06 -8.47 21.50
C VAL A 24 27.66 -7.19 20.91
N LEU A 25 27.19 -6.04 21.38
CA LEU A 25 27.72 -4.73 21.01
C LEU A 25 28.80 -4.32 22.01
N ARG A 26 29.85 -3.65 21.53
CA ARG A 26 30.94 -3.13 22.38
C ARG A 26 31.18 -1.64 22.15
N THR A 27 31.70 -0.95 23.16
CA THR A 27 32.07 0.46 23.06
C THR A 27 33.02 0.70 21.87
N GLY A 28 32.64 1.63 20.99
CA GLY A 28 33.37 1.96 19.76
C GLY A 28 32.81 1.32 18.48
N GLU A 29 31.87 0.37 18.58
CA GLU A 29 31.10 -0.11 17.43
C GLU A 29 29.97 0.88 17.10
N GLU A 30 29.86 1.29 15.84
CA GLU A 30 28.78 2.17 15.39
C GLU A 30 27.47 1.38 15.25
N VAL A 31 26.57 1.54 16.22
CA VAL A 31 25.18 1.14 16.05
C VAL A 31 24.50 2.15 15.15
N HIS A 32 24.39 1.80 13.88
CA HIS A 32 23.47 2.50 12.99
C HIS A 32 22.06 2.17 13.45
N ALA A 33 21.17 3.15 13.45
CA ALA A 33 19.78 2.87 13.73
C ALA A 33 19.26 1.82 12.72
N TYR A 34 18.25 1.06 13.08
CA TYR A 34 17.87 -0.11 12.29
C TYR A 34 16.36 -0.19 12.18
N THR A 35 15.84 -0.03 10.96
CA THR A 35 14.41 -0.19 10.71
C THR A 35 14.05 -1.66 10.79
N LEU A 36 13.10 -2.02 11.66
CA LEU A 36 12.70 -3.42 11.82
C LEU A 36 12.02 -3.93 10.52
N PRO A 37 12.57 -4.96 9.83
CA PRO A 37 12.02 -5.49 8.57
C PRO A 37 10.76 -6.35 8.77
N ALA A 38 10.48 -6.71 10.02
CA ALA A 38 9.30 -7.40 10.49
C ALA A 38 9.12 -7.05 11.98
N SER A 39 7.95 -7.34 12.54
CA SER A 39 7.75 -7.20 13.98
C SER A 39 8.73 -8.08 14.75
N GLY A 40 9.19 -7.63 15.91
CA GLY A 40 10.22 -8.36 16.62
C GLY A 40 10.29 -8.09 18.10
N PHE A 41 10.87 -9.06 18.79
CA PHE A 41 11.21 -8.99 20.20
C PHE A 41 12.71 -8.83 20.38
N LEU A 42 13.11 -7.86 21.18
CA LEU A 42 14.47 -7.71 21.67
C LEU A 42 14.51 -8.22 23.11
N TYR A 43 15.32 -9.24 23.39
CA TYR A 43 15.52 -9.81 24.72
C TYR A 43 16.95 -9.51 25.19
N THR A 44 17.11 -8.71 26.23
CA THR A 44 18.43 -8.32 26.73
C THR A 44 19.00 -9.37 27.68
N ILE A 45 20.32 -9.58 27.65
CA ILE A 45 21.01 -10.58 28.48
C ILE A 45 21.85 -9.90 29.54
N GLN A 46 22.75 -9.01 29.14
CA GLN A 46 23.71 -8.37 30.02
C GLN A 46 24.25 -7.07 29.44
N GLY A 47 24.75 -6.21 30.31
CA GLY A 47 25.12 -4.84 29.99
C GLY A 47 23.92 -3.87 29.96
N GLY A 48 24.23 -2.59 29.99
CA GLY A 48 23.26 -1.50 29.94
C GLY A 48 23.31 -0.74 28.61
N ALA A 49 22.13 -0.37 28.12
CA ALA A 49 21.99 0.53 26.98
C ALA A 49 20.72 1.38 27.09
N LYS A 50 20.71 2.51 26.38
CA LYS A 50 19.50 3.21 26.02
C LYS A 50 19.02 2.67 24.67
N VAL A 51 17.86 2.04 24.65
CA VAL A 51 17.24 1.54 23.42
C VAL A 51 16.09 2.47 23.06
N ALA A 52 16.16 3.10 21.90
CA ALA A 52 15.04 3.86 21.35
C ALA A 52 14.26 3.01 20.34
N LEU A 53 12.94 2.98 20.50
CA LEU A 53 11.99 2.50 19.51
C LEU A 53 11.19 3.72 19.01
N ASP A 54 11.46 4.13 17.78
CA ASP A 54 11.05 5.44 17.25
C ASP A 54 11.38 6.58 18.25
N ASP A 55 10.36 7.28 18.77
CA ASP A 55 10.52 8.41 19.69
C ASP A 55 10.59 7.98 21.17
N THR A 56 10.34 6.70 21.47
CA THR A 56 10.29 6.20 22.85
C THR A 56 11.64 5.62 23.25
N VAL A 57 12.29 6.26 24.23
CA VAL A 57 13.60 5.82 24.75
C VAL A 57 13.41 5.03 26.04
N TYR A 58 13.96 3.82 26.07
CA TYR A 58 13.98 2.93 27.22
C TYR A 58 15.40 2.86 27.77
N ALA A 59 15.56 3.07 29.07
CA ALA A 59 16.78 2.68 29.77
C ALA A 59 16.69 1.19 30.04
N VAL A 60 17.56 0.40 29.41
CA VAL A 60 17.44 -1.05 29.36
C VAL A 60 18.62 -1.68 30.07
N GLU A 61 18.31 -2.56 31.01
CA GLU A 61 19.28 -3.38 31.71
C GLU A 61 19.14 -4.84 31.27
N LYS A 62 19.76 -5.76 32.02
CA LYS A 62 19.70 -7.20 31.77
C LYS A 62 18.28 -7.78 31.87
N MET A 63 18.03 -8.83 31.10
CA MET A 63 16.85 -9.70 31.20
C MET A 63 15.52 -8.97 30.99
N GLN A 64 15.49 -7.94 30.15
CA GLN A 64 14.29 -7.18 29.77
C GLN A 64 13.82 -7.58 28.37
N VAL A 65 12.53 -7.33 28.10
CA VAL A 65 11.94 -7.58 26.79
C VAL A 65 11.39 -6.28 26.24
N LEU A 66 11.75 -6.00 25.00
CA LEU A 66 11.18 -4.92 24.20
C LEU A 66 10.50 -5.52 22.98
N HIS A 67 9.42 -4.88 22.54
CA HIS A 67 8.71 -5.25 21.34
C HIS A 67 8.52 -4.01 20.46
N GLY A 68 8.72 -4.20 19.15
CA GLY A 68 8.47 -3.20 18.14
C GLY A 68 7.87 -3.83 16.89
N GLY A 69 6.93 -3.12 16.26
CA GLY A 69 6.36 -3.52 14.97
C GLY A 69 7.34 -3.37 13.81
N LYS A 70 6.96 -3.94 12.66
CA LYS A 70 7.58 -3.61 11.37
C LYS A 70 7.63 -2.08 11.16
N GLY A 71 8.73 -1.57 10.61
CA GLY A 71 8.92 -0.14 10.30
C GLY A 71 9.42 0.72 11.47
N VAL A 72 9.41 0.20 12.70
CA VAL A 72 9.94 0.90 13.87
C VAL A 72 11.47 1.07 13.75
N CYS A 73 11.99 2.26 14.09
CA CYS A 73 13.43 2.46 14.23
C CYS A 73 13.92 1.89 15.55
N LEU A 74 14.92 1.01 15.50
CA LEU A 74 15.69 0.59 16.67
C LEU A 74 17.03 1.35 16.70
N ASP A 75 17.26 2.16 17.73
CA ASP A 75 18.57 2.77 18.02
C ASP A 75 19.06 2.26 19.38
N ILE A 76 20.32 1.84 19.48
CA ILE A 76 20.91 1.33 20.72
C ILE A 76 22.16 2.15 21.03
N SER A 77 22.10 2.91 22.12
CA SER A 77 23.22 3.68 22.64
C SER A 77 23.71 3.04 23.93
N LEU A 78 24.92 2.49 23.90
CA LEU A 78 25.53 1.81 25.05
C LEU A 78 25.67 2.78 26.25
N THR A 79 25.33 2.29 27.44
CA THR A 79 25.69 2.96 28.71
C THR A 79 26.86 2.27 29.40
N ASP A 80 27.05 0.98 29.12
CA ASP A 80 28.15 0.15 29.63
C ASP A 80 29.13 -0.24 28.50
N ASP A 81 30.23 -0.91 28.86
CA ASP A 81 31.27 -1.33 27.91
C ASP A 81 30.79 -2.32 26.83
N TYR A 82 29.73 -3.06 27.13
CA TYR A 82 29.13 -4.01 26.23
C TYR A 82 27.62 -4.13 26.48
N PHE A 83 26.88 -4.60 25.47
CA PHE A 83 25.45 -4.88 25.57
C PHE A 83 25.11 -6.11 24.73
N GLU A 84 24.54 -7.13 25.35
CA GLU A 84 24.18 -8.40 24.72
C GLU A 84 22.67 -8.58 24.66
N TYR A 85 22.17 -8.97 23.49
CA TYR A 85 20.74 -9.19 23.28
C TYR A 85 20.47 -10.20 22.15
N TYR A 86 19.26 -10.75 22.20
CA TYR A 86 18.65 -11.50 21.10
C TYR A 86 17.59 -10.65 20.42
N LEU A 87 17.45 -10.83 19.11
CA LEU A 87 16.42 -10.21 18.29
C LEU A 87 15.67 -11.30 17.53
N ILE A 88 14.37 -11.45 17.79
CA ILE A 88 13.52 -12.48 17.17
C ILE A 88 12.47 -11.77 16.31
N PHE A 89 12.58 -11.91 15.00
CA PHE A 89 11.65 -11.36 14.03
C PHE A 89 10.56 -12.36 13.65
N TYR A 90 9.33 -11.88 13.53
CA TYR A 90 8.20 -12.68 13.12
C TYR A 90 7.23 -11.89 12.24
N ARG A 91 6.47 -12.62 11.42
CA ARG A 91 5.33 -12.11 10.66
C ARG A 91 4.07 -12.81 11.15
N ALA A 92 3.04 -12.02 11.43
CA ALA A 92 1.74 -12.50 11.87
C ALA A 92 0.71 -12.23 10.78
N ASN A 93 0.06 -13.29 10.29
CA ASN A 93 -0.99 -13.20 9.28
C ASN A 93 -2.31 -13.69 9.88
N LEU A 94 -3.37 -12.90 9.77
CA LEU A 94 -4.72 -13.30 10.18
C LEU A 94 -5.48 -13.90 8.98
N PRO A 95 -6.36 -14.89 9.18
CA PRO A 95 -7.18 -15.47 8.12
C PRO A 95 -8.06 -14.42 7.44
N LEU A 96 -8.22 -14.50 6.12
CA LEU A 96 -9.02 -13.56 5.32
C LEU A 96 -10.52 -13.52 5.74
N SER A 97 -11.03 -14.60 6.34
CA SER A 97 -12.41 -14.74 6.85
C SER A 97 -12.62 -14.20 8.27
N SER A 98 -11.71 -13.37 8.78
CA SER A 98 -11.78 -12.81 10.14
C SER A 98 -13.09 -12.05 10.37
N SER A 99 -13.78 -12.31 11.49
CA SER A 99 -15.02 -11.63 11.86
C SER A 99 -14.82 -10.11 11.97
N ARG A 100 -15.89 -9.32 11.75
CA ARG A 100 -15.87 -7.85 11.94
C ARG A 100 -15.34 -7.45 13.32
N GLU A 101 -15.65 -8.25 14.34
CA GLU A 101 -15.15 -8.07 15.70
C GLU A 101 -13.62 -8.21 15.79
N LEU A 102 -13.05 -9.27 15.18
CA LEU A 102 -11.61 -9.50 15.18
C LEU A 102 -10.85 -8.39 14.42
N GLN A 103 -11.42 -7.91 13.32
CA GLN A 103 -10.86 -6.76 12.58
C GLN A 103 -10.90 -5.47 13.41
N ALA A 104 -11.99 -5.22 14.16
CA ALA A 104 -12.08 -4.08 15.06
C ALA A 104 -11.06 -4.15 16.20
N LEU A 105 -10.87 -5.34 16.78
CA LEU A 105 -9.85 -5.59 17.81
C LEU A 105 -8.44 -5.36 17.28
N LEU A 106 -8.14 -5.86 16.07
CA LEU A 106 -6.85 -5.65 15.41
C LEU A 106 -6.54 -4.16 15.24
N LYS A 107 -7.49 -3.39 14.71
CA LYS A 107 -7.35 -1.92 14.52
C LYS A 107 -7.17 -1.17 15.84
N ARG A 108 -7.83 -1.63 16.91
CA ARG A 108 -7.79 -0.96 18.22
C ARG A 108 -6.50 -1.22 18.98
N HIS A 109 -6.04 -2.47 19.00
CA HIS A 109 -4.99 -2.94 19.90
C HIS A 109 -3.63 -3.16 19.24
N LEU A 110 -3.61 -3.45 17.93
CA LEU A 110 -2.38 -3.60 17.14
C LEU A 110 -1.31 -4.48 17.84
N PRO A 111 -1.64 -5.70 18.30
CA PRO A 111 -0.77 -6.51 19.16
C PRO A 111 0.56 -6.87 18.51
N PHE A 112 0.64 -6.86 17.18
CA PHE A 112 1.85 -7.15 16.41
C PHE A 112 2.68 -5.91 16.08
N HIS A 113 2.18 -4.70 16.35
CA HIS A 113 2.86 -3.44 16.02
C HIS A 113 3.11 -2.52 17.22
N ILE A 114 2.38 -2.73 18.32
CA ILE A 114 2.48 -1.93 19.53
C ILE A 114 3.89 -1.98 20.11
N GLN A 115 4.39 -0.85 20.59
CA GLN A 115 5.71 -0.75 21.21
C GLN A 115 5.58 -0.83 22.72
N TYR A 116 6.45 -1.61 23.35
CA TYR A 116 6.58 -1.63 24.79
C TYR A 116 7.93 -2.17 25.21
N ALA A 117 8.33 -1.82 26.43
CA ALA A 117 9.37 -2.49 27.17
C ALA A 117 8.77 -2.96 28.50
N PHE A 118 9.19 -4.13 28.96
CA PHE A 118 8.84 -4.57 30.31
C PHE A 118 9.94 -5.43 30.91
N VAL A 119 9.92 -5.51 32.24
CA VAL A 119 10.84 -6.32 33.03
C VAL A 119 10.10 -7.60 33.45
N PRO A 120 10.43 -8.77 32.88
CA PRO A 120 9.85 -10.04 33.28
C PRO A 120 10.00 -10.30 34.79
N SER A 121 8.92 -10.69 35.46
CA SER A 121 8.99 -11.17 36.85
C SER A 121 9.75 -12.49 36.97
N HIS A 122 9.73 -13.31 35.92
CA HIS A 122 10.45 -14.58 35.86
C HIS A 122 11.25 -14.68 34.54
N PRO A 123 12.39 -13.98 34.43
CA PRO A 123 13.11 -13.84 33.17
C PRO A 123 13.71 -15.16 32.67
N VAL A 124 14.11 -16.06 33.58
CA VAL A 124 14.77 -17.34 33.23
C VAL A 124 13.91 -18.20 32.30
N PHE A 125 12.58 -18.21 32.47
CA PHE A 125 11.68 -19.00 31.62
C PHE A 125 11.63 -18.49 30.19
N LEU A 126 11.63 -17.16 30.01
CA LEU A 126 11.68 -16.53 28.69
C LEU A 126 13.05 -16.73 28.06
N TYR A 127 14.13 -16.52 28.83
CA TYR A 127 15.50 -16.72 28.38
C TYR A 127 15.75 -18.16 27.89
N ASP A 128 15.27 -19.17 28.61
CA ASP A 128 15.36 -20.58 28.18
C ASP A 128 14.74 -20.80 26.78
N LYS A 129 13.61 -20.15 26.48
CA LYS A 129 12.98 -20.24 25.16
C LYS A 129 13.78 -19.49 24.10
N VAL A 130 14.22 -18.28 24.38
CA VAL A 130 15.03 -17.46 23.47
C VAL A 130 16.33 -18.18 23.09
N GLN A 131 17.05 -18.72 24.07
CA GLN A 131 18.29 -19.46 23.85
C GLN A 131 18.06 -20.72 23.00
N LYS A 132 16.98 -21.48 23.25
CA LYS A 132 16.63 -22.64 22.44
C LYS A 132 16.19 -22.25 21.02
N ILE A 133 15.44 -21.16 20.87
CA ILE A 133 15.04 -20.63 19.55
C ILE A 133 16.29 -20.36 18.71
N ASP A 134 17.27 -19.64 19.25
CA ASP A 134 18.55 -19.37 18.57
C ASP A 134 19.31 -20.66 18.22
N GLN A 135 19.41 -21.59 19.18
CA GLN A 135 20.07 -22.89 18.97
C GLN A 135 19.47 -23.72 17.83
N TYR A 136 18.13 -23.70 17.68
CA TYR A 136 17.45 -24.42 16.61
C TYR A 136 17.37 -23.62 15.30
N TRP A 137 17.44 -22.29 15.33
CA TRP A 137 17.34 -21.43 14.15
C TRP A 137 18.44 -21.71 13.12
N GLY A 138 19.67 -21.97 13.56
CA GLY A 138 20.79 -22.29 12.68
C GLY A 138 20.69 -23.65 11.97
N ARG A 139 19.65 -24.46 12.24
CA ARG A 139 19.46 -25.78 11.63
C ARG A 139 18.46 -25.71 10.48
N THR A 140 18.75 -26.44 9.40
CA THR A 140 17.95 -26.39 8.16
C THR A 140 16.84 -27.44 8.10
N ASP A 141 16.82 -28.41 9.02
CA ASP A 141 15.84 -29.51 9.01
C ASP A 141 14.43 -29.06 9.41
N ALA A 142 13.42 -29.76 8.87
CA ALA A 142 12.01 -29.40 9.05
C ALA A 142 11.57 -29.49 10.52
N LEU A 143 12.12 -30.43 11.28
CA LEU A 143 11.79 -30.60 12.70
C LEU A 143 12.33 -29.42 13.51
N ALA A 144 13.58 -28.98 13.27
CA ALA A 144 14.13 -27.79 13.92
C ALA A 144 13.31 -26.53 13.62
N LYS A 145 12.88 -26.33 12.37
CA LYS A 145 11.97 -25.22 12.01
C LYS A 145 10.64 -25.28 12.77
N PHE A 146 10.09 -26.48 12.93
CA PHE A 146 8.87 -26.70 13.72
C PHE A 146 9.10 -26.48 15.22
N GLN A 147 10.27 -26.87 15.75
CA GLN A 147 10.67 -26.61 17.13
C GLN A 147 10.82 -25.12 17.41
N VAL A 148 11.46 -24.35 16.52
CA VAL A 148 11.52 -22.88 16.61
C VAL A 148 10.12 -22.28 16.72
N LYS A 149 9.20 -22.71 15.83
CA LYS A 149 7.81 -22.25 15.86
C LYS A 149 7.13 -22.58 17.20
N THR A 150 7.30 -23.81 17.70
CA THR A 150 6.71 -24.26 18.97
C THR A 150 7.27 -23.48 20.16
N LEU A 151 8.59 -23.32 20.24
CA LEU A 151 9.26 -22.56 21.28
C LEU A 151 8.85 -21.09 21.26
N PHE A 152 8.64 -20.51 20.07
CA PHE A 152 8.12 -19.15 19.96
C PHE A 152 6.71 -19.03 20.53
N TYR A 153 5.80 -19.96 20.25
CA TYR A 153 4.47 -19.95 20.89
C TYR A 153 4.55 -20.10 22.41
N GLN A 154 5.47 -20.93 22.91
CA GLN A 154 5.72 -21.05 24.36
C GLN A 154 6.27 -19.74 24.94
N PHE A 155 7.17 -19.06 24.23
CA PHE A 155 7.68 -17.74 24.60
C PHE A 155 6.54 -16.71 24.67
N ILE A 156 5.67 -16.63 23.65
CA ILE A 156 4.52 -15.72 23.63
C ILE A 156 3.54 -16.03 24.76
N ASN A 157 3.24 -17.30 25.03
CA ASN A 157 2.36 -17.69 26.13
C ASN A 157 2.90 -17.21 27.49
N GLU A 158 4.20 -17.47 27.75
CA GLU A 158 4.84 -17.03 28.99
C GLU A 158 4.93 -15.50 29.08
N LEU A 159 5.24 -14.84 27.97
CA LEU A 159 5.27 -13.39 27.83
C LEU A 159 3.90 -12.78 28.20
N MET A 160 2.81 -13.27 27.61
CA MET A 160 1.46 -12.77 27.89
C MET A 160 1.05 -13.02 29.34
N ARG A 161 1.40 -14.17 29.91
CA ARG A 161 1.16 -14.48 31.33
C ARG A 161 1.81 -13.45 32.25
N GLN A 162 3.07 -13.09 31.99
CA GLN A 162 3.81 -12.10 32.79
C GLN A 162 3.33 -10.67 32.52
N LEU A 163 2.93 -10.34 31.29
CA LEU A 163 2.32 -9.04 30.98
C LEU A 163 0.96 -8.84 31.65
N ASN A 164 0.19 -9.91 31.85
CA ASN A 164 -1.15 -9.83 32.45
C ASN A 164 -1.12 -9.39 33.93
N ILE A 165 0.00 -9.58 34.61
CA ILE A 165 0.18 -9.26 36.03
C ILE A 165 0.89 -7.92 36.26
N GLN A 166 1.31 -7.22 35.19
CA GLN A 166 2.05 -5.97 35.28
C GLN A 166 1.35 -4.84 34.54
N VAL A 167 1.41 -3.63 35.11
CA VAL A 167 0.97 -2.42 34.41
C VAL A 167 2.14 -1.89 33.61
N ILE A 168 2.08 -2.03 32.29
CA ILE A 168 3.09 -1.52 31.36
C ILE A 168 2.54 -0.37 30.51
N THR A 169 3.42 0.58 30.22
CA THR A 169 3.15 1.65 29.26
C THR A 169 3.40 1.11 27.85
N THR A 170 2.44 1.35 26.96
CA THR A 170 2.53 0.96 25.56
C THR A 170 2.46 2.20 24.68
N ALA A 171 3.30 2.27 23.66
CA ALA A 171 3.22 3.29 22.62
C ALA A 171 2.67 2.67 21.32
N LYS A 172 1.80 3.40 20.63
CA LYS A 172 1.39 3.03 19.27
C LYS A 172 2.51 3.42 18.28
N PRO A 173 2.68 2.70 17.17
CA PRO A 173 3.65 3.09 16.14
C PRO A 173 3.34 4.51 15.64
N ASN A 174 4.37 5.36 15.57
CA ASN A 174 4.25 6.70 15.04
C ASN A 174 4.40 6.66 13.51
N LEU A 175 3.29 6.39 12.82
CA LEU A 175 3.26 6.26 11.36
C LEU A 175 3.75 7.53 10.65
N VAL A 176 3.48 8.71 11.20
CA VAL A 176 3.93 9.99 10.63
C VAL A 176 5.44 10.14 10.77
N ALA A 177 6.01 9.83 11.93
CA ALA A 177 7.47 9.86 12.10
C ALA A 177 8.18 8.87 11.17
N GLN A 178 7.62 7.67 11.00
CA GLN A 178 8.16 6.68 10.06
C GLN A 178 8.06 7.17 8.60
N ALA A 179 6.92 7.76 8.21
CA ALA A 179 6.75 8.38 6.90
C ALA A 179 7.73 9.53 6.68
N VAL A 180 7.85 10.46 7.62
CA VAL A 180 8.81 11.59 7.54
C VAL A 180 10.23 11.08 7.35
N ARG A 181 10.64 10.04 8.09
CA ARG A 181 11.98 9.45 7.95
C ARG A 181 12.20 8.87 6.56
N TYR A 182 11.23 8.09 6.08
CA TYR A 182 11.26 7.54 4.72
C TYR A 182 11.41 8.64 3.67
N LEU A 183 10.68 9.76 3.81
CA LEU A 183 10.77 10.88 2.88
C LEU A 183 12.14 11.57 2.91
N HIS A 184 12.76 11.72 4.09
CA HIS A 184 14.10 12.30 4.19
C HIS A 184 15.19 11.38 3.61
N GLU A 185 15.00 10.08 3.64
CA GLU A 185 15.94 9.11 3.07
C GLU A 185 15.75 8.94 1.56
N ASN A 186 14.51 9.06 1.08
CA ASN A 186 14.12 8.70 -0.29
C ASN A 186 13.54 9.90 -1.07
N TYR A 187 13.82 11.15 -0.66
CA TYR A 187 13.20 12.33 -1.28
C TYR A 187 13.45 12.42 -2.79
N ALA A 188 14.58 11.91 -3.29
CA ALA A 188 14.91 11.93 -4.72
C ALA A 188 14.12 10.92 -5.56
N LEU A 189 13.47 9.93 -4.93
CA LEU A 189 12.63 8.96 -5.62
C LEU A 189 11.21 9.51 -5.83
N PRO A 190 10.46 9.04 -6.85
CA PRO A 190 9.02 9.31 -6.96
C PRO A 190 8.30 8.78 -5.71
N VAL A 191 7.79 9.71 -4.89
CA VAL A 191 7.06 9.35 -3.68
C VAL A 191 5.58 9.28 -4.02
N MET A 192 5.03 8.07 -3.97
CA MET A 192 3.60 7.82 -4.08
C MET A 192 3.04 7.50 -2.68
N ILE A 193 1.83 7.97 -2.39
CA ILE A 193 1.22 7.76 -1.08
C ILE A 193 0.80 6.31 -0.85
N ASP A 194 0.33 5.60 -1.87
CA ASP A 194 -0.13 4.21 -1.73
C ASP A 194 1.01 3.24 -1.37
N PRO A 195 2.17 3.25 -2.07
CA PRO A 195 3.29 2.40 -1.69
C PRO A 195 3.85 2.74 -0.31
N LEU A 196 3.84 4.01 0.09
CA LEU A 196 4.27 4.41 1.42
C LEU A 196 3.29 3.96 2.51
N ALA A 197 1.98 4.03 2.23
CA ALA A 197 0.97 3.54 3.17
C ALA A 197 1.02 2.02 3.31
N GLU A 198 1.22 1.29 2.21
CA GLU A 198 1.45 -0.15 2.20
C GLU A 198 2.73 -0.53 2.95
N LEU A 199 3.83 0.21 2.74
CA LEU A 199 5.07 0.02 3.48
C LEU A 199 4.86 0.11 5.00
N LEU A 200 4.01 1.06 5.42
CA LEU A 200 3.68 1.35 6.81
C LEU A 200 2.48 0.55 7.35
N ASP A 201 1.99 -0.44 6.59
CA ASP A 201 0.84 -1.31 6.93
C ASP A 201 -0.41 -0.51 7.35
N CYS A 202 -0.70 0.60 6.66
CA CYS A 202 -1.84 1.49 6.91
C CYS A 202 -2.55 1.91 5.61
N SER A 203 -3.74 2.52 5.71
CA SER A 203 -4.41 3.07 4.52
C SER A 203 -3.79 4.41 4.11
N ALA A 204 -3.76 4.68 2.80
CA ALA A 204 -3.24 5.94 2.26
C ALA A 204 -3.93 7.17 2.84
N GLY A 205 -5.26 7.14 3.02
CA GLY A 205 -5.97 8.26 3.64
C GLY A 205 -5.77 8.37 5.15
N HIS A 206 -5.56 7.27 5.89
CA HIS A 206 -5.14 7.35 7.30
C HIS A 206 -3.77 8.02 7.44
N LEU A 207 -2.82 7.63 6.57
CA LEU A 207 -1.51 8.25 6.52
C LEU A 207 -1.60 9.73 6.14
N SER A 208 -2.33 10.06 5.08
CA SER A 208 -2.51 11.44 4.60
C SER A 208 -3.05 12.37 5.69
N ARG A 209 -4.15 11.97 6.35
CA ARG A 209 -4.78 12.76 7.42
C ARG A 209 -3.86 12.92 8.61
N SER A 210 -3.24 11.84 9.08
CA SER A 210 -2.34 11.88 10.23
C SER A 210 -1.11 12.72 9.93
N PHE A 211 -0.54 12.57 8.73
CA PHE A 211 0.62 13.32 8.26
C PHE A 211 0.31 14.82 8.17
N LYS A 212 -0.80 15.22 7.53
CA LYS A 212 -1.20 16.64 7.43
C LYS A 212 -1.51 17.24 8.81
N LYS A 213 -2.16 16.47 9.68
CA LYS A 213 -2.49 16.90 11.05
C LYS A 213 -1.23 17.14 11.89
N GLU A 214 -0.24 16.27 11.80
CA GLU A 214 0.96 16.35 12.63
C GLU A 214 2.07 17.24 12.04
N THR A 215 2.25 17.24 10.72
CA THR A 215 3.30 18.03 10.04
C THR A 215 2.81 19.40 9.54
N GLY A 216 1.49 19.64 9.51
CA GLY A 216 0.89 20.86 8.98
C GLY A 216 0.87 20.96 7.45
N SER A 217 1.39 19.97 6.72
CA SER A 217 1.51 19.99 5.26
C SER A 217 1.17 18.64 4.63
N SER A 218 0.77 18.63 3.36
CA SER A 218 0.58 17.36 2.64
C SER A 218 1.92 16.65 2.45
N LEU A 219 1.87 15.33 2.24
CA LEU A 219 3.06 14.51 2.01
C LEU A 219 3.90 15.00 0.83
N ILE A 220 3.23 15.41 -0.26
CA ILE A 220 3.83 15.95 -1.47
C ILE A 220 4.45 17.34 -1.22
N ALA A 221 3.76 18.21 -0.48
CA ALA A 221 4.30 19.52 -0.12
C ALA A 221 5.53 19.37 0.80
N TYR A 222 5.50 18.42 1.72
CA TYR A 222 6.60 18.13 2.63
C TYR A 222 7.84 17.62 1.89
N VAL A 223 7.70 16.60 1.02
CA VAL A 223 8.83 16.11 0.22
C VAL A 223 9.34 17.18 -0.73
N THR A 224 8.47 17.99 -1.33
CA THR A 224 8.87 19.14 -2.16
C THR A 224 9.73 20.12 -1.37
N GLY A 225 9.37 20.42 -0.12
CA GLY A 225 10.18 21.22 0.79
C GLY A 225 11.58 20.63 1.02
N ILE A 226 11.68 19.32 1.25
CA ILE A 226 12.97 18.61 1.39
C ILE A 226 13.81 18.76 0.12
N ARG A 227 13.23 18.46 -1.05
CA ARG A 227 13.89 18.54 -2.35
C ARG A 227 14.43 19.94 -2.62
N LEU A 228 13.64 20.98 -2.37
CA LEU A 228 14.05 22.36 -2.58
C LEU A 228 15.14 22.80 -1.59
N ASN A 229 15.10 22.34 -0.33
CA ASN A 229 16.17 22.61 0.62
C ASN A 229 17.47 21.93 0.23
N GLN A 230 17.43 20.72 -0.31
CA GLN A 230 18.61 20.06 -0.87
C GLN A 230 19.11 20.79 -2.13
N ALA A 231 18.20 21.23 -3.00
CA ALA A 231 18.55 21.99 -4.19
C ALA A 231 19.25 23.31 -3.83
N LYS A 232 18.81 24.02 -2.78
CA LYS A 232 19.51 25.19 -2.26
C LYS A 232 20.94 24.86 -1.87
N LYS A 233 21.19 23.75 -1.16
CA LYS A 233 22.55 23.34 -0.78
C LYS A 233 23.42 23.05 -2.01
N LEU A 234 22.89 22.31 -2.98
CA LEU A 234 23.62 22.01 -4.22
C LEU A 234 23.92 23.29 -4.99
N LEU A 235 22.95 24.19 -5.15
CA LEU A 235 23.14 25.49 -5.80
C LEU A 235 24.21 26.37 -5.13
N LEU A 236 24.44 26.20 -3.82
CA LEU A 236 25.43 26.98 -3.07
C LEU A 236 26.81 26.31 -3.02
N HIS A 237 26.89 24.99 -3.12
CA HIS A 237 28.12 24.24 -2.84
C HIS A 237 28.69 23.48 -4.03
N THR A 238 28.02 23.49 -5.18
CA THR A 238 28.48 22.79 -6.39
C THR A 238 28.32 23.67 -7.64
N GLU A 239 29.08 23.33 -8.68
CA GLU A 239 28.99 23.94 -10.02
C GLU A 239 28.07 23.14 -10.95
N LEU A 240 27.28 22.20 -10.42
CA LEU A 240 26.37 21.36 -11.20
C LEU A 240 25.41 22.23 -12.02
N SER A 241 25.03 21.79 -13.21
CA SER A 241 24.00 22.44 -14.01
C SER A 241 22.64 22.42 -13.31
N LEU A 242 21.72 23.30 -13.70
CA LEU A 242 20.36 23.31 -13.14
C LEU A 242 19.61 21.99 -13.43
N GLN A 243 19.90 21.34 -14.56
CA GLN A 243 19.36 20.03 -14.93
C GLN A 243 19.84 18.96 -13.95
N GLU A 244 21.15 18.85 -13.72
CA GLU A 244 21.72 17.87 -12.79
C GLU A 244 21.24 18.06 -11.35
N ILE A 245 21.04 19.31 -10.92
CA ILE A 245 20.48 19.59 -9.59
C ILE A 245 19.01 19.16 -9.53
N ALA A 246 18.22 19.48 -10.55
CA ALA A 246 16.81 19.11 -10.62
C ALA A 246 16.64 17.57 -10.56
N GLU A 247 17.39 16.84 -11.39
CA GLU A 247 17.44 15.38 -11.39
C GLU A 247 17.92 14.82 -10.04
N GLY A 248 19.00 15.38 -9.48
CA GLY A 248 19.58 14.93 -8.22
C GLY A 248 18.66 15.11 -7.01
N VAL A 249 17.71 16.04 -7.06
CA VAL A 249 16.69 16.21 -6.02
C VAL A 249 15.36 15.51 -6.34
N GLY A 250 15.29 14.74 -7.43
CA GLY A 250 14.08 14.00 -7.81
C GLY A 250 13.01 14.84 -8.50
N ILE A 251 13.40 15.90 -9.21
CA ILE A 251 12.53 16.73 -10.06
C ILE A 251 13.09 16.68 -11.48
N PRO A 252 12.67 15.72 -12.33
CA PRO A 252 13.33 15.46 -13.62
C PRO A 252 13.25 16.63 -14.61
N ASP A 253 12.13 17.37 -14.57
CA ASP A 253 11.92 18.52 -15.44
C ASP A 253 12.55 19.79 -14.83
N ALA A 254 13.64 20.28 -15.44
CA ALA A 254 14.30 21.51 -15.01
C ALA A 254 13.44 22.78 -15.18
N LEU A 255 12.52 22.83 -16.14
CA LEU A 255 11.57 23.94 -16.28
C LEU A 255 10.57 23.92 -15.13
N TYR A 256 10.04 22.75 -14.79
CA TYR A 256 9.19 22.56 -13.62
C TYR A 256 9.95 22.91 -12.32
N PHE A 257 11.17 22.41 -12.15
CA PHE A 257 12.05 22.77 -11.03
C PHE A 257 12.27 24.29 -10.91
N ASN A 258 12.53 24.98 -12.03
CA ASN A 258 12.70 26.43 -12.03
C ASN A 258 11.44 27.16 -11.53
N ARG A 259 10.26 26.77 -12.02
CA ARG A 259 8.98 27.36 -11.58
C ARG A 259 8.71 27.07 -10.11
N LEU A 260 8.91 25.82 -9.69
CA LEU A 260 8.68 25.36 -8.32
C LEU A 260 9.62 26.05 -7.33
N PHE A 261 10.91 26.12 -7.66
CA PHE A 261 11.90 26.83 -6.85
C PHE A 261 11.58 28.32 -6.75
N LYS A 262 11.24 28.98 -7.86
CA LYS A 262 10.84 30.40 -7.85
C LYS A 262 9.58 30.63 -7.00
N LYS A 263 8.59 29.74 -7.08
CA LYS A 263 7.35 29.81 -6.29
C LYS A 263 7.63 29.74 -4.78
N HIS A 264 8.53 28.84 -4.35
CA HIS A 264 8.80 28.60 -2.93
C HIS A 264 9.93 29.45 -2.34
N VAL A 265 10.88 29.89 -3.15
CA VAL A 265 12.07 30.64 -2.72
C VAL A 265 11.98 32.12 -3.10
N GLY A 266 11.08 32.49 -4.02
CA GLY A 266 10.86 33.87 -4.49
C GLY A 266 11.78 34.32 -5.64
N VAL A 267 12.89 33.61 -5.87
CA VAL A 267 13.86 33.88 -6.95
C VAL A 267 14.15 32.62 -7.76
N SER A 268 14.60 32.77 -9.01
CA SER A 268 14.97 31.61 -9.82
C SER A 268 16.24 30.92 -9.30
N PRO A 269 16.40 29.59 -9.49
CA PRO A 269 17.62 28.87 -9.14
C PRO A 269 18.92 29.51 -9.64
N GLY A 270 18.92 29.98 -10.90
CA GLY A 270 20.07 30.66 -11.49
C GLY A 270 20.41 31.97 -10.79
N ARG A 271 19.39 32.78 -10.45
CA ARG A 271 19.58 34.02 -9.69
C ARG A 271 20.01 33.73 -8.26
N PHE A 272 19.42 32.72 -7.62
CA PHE A 272 19.80 32.25 -6.28
C PHE A 272 21.28 31.85 -6.21
N ARG A 273 21.81 31.21 -7.26
CA ARG A 273 23.23 30.90 -7.41
C ARG A 273 24.08 32.16 -7.59
N GLN A 274 23.64 33.08 -8.46
CA GLN A 274 24.36 34.33 -8.75
C GLN A 274 24.41 35.29 -7.56
N ASP A 275 23.34 35.36 -6.76
CA ASP A 275 23.25 36.25 -5.59
C ASP A 275 24.33 35.92 -4.54
N ARG A 276 24.89 34.70 -4.53
CA ARG A 276 26.07 34.33 -3.71
C ARG A 276 27.42 34.65 -4.37
N ILE A 277 27.48 34.72 -5.70
CA ILE A 277 28.69 35.18 -6.42
C ILE A 277 28.93 36.68 -6.13
N SER A 278 27.86 37.42 -5.79
CA SER A 278 27.91 38.84 -5.40
C SER A 278 28.08 39.12 -3.89
N LEU A 279 28.08 38.10 -3.02
CA LEU A 279 28.27 38.30 -1.57
C LEU A 279 29.70 37.92 -1.17
N PRO A 280 30.47 38.81 -0.51
CA PRO A 280 31.81 38.50 -0.04
C PRO A 280 31.81 37.26 0.86
N THR A 281 32.67 36.31 0.54
CA THR A 281 32.97 35.13 1.35
C THR A 281 33.61 35.58 2.66
N GLY A 282 32.78 35.92 3.66
CA GLY A 282 33.28 36.34 4.97
C GLY A 282 32.27 37.14 5.76
N GLN A 283 31.25 36.47 6.30
CA GLN A 283 30.65 36.83 7.59
C GLN A 283 29.76 35.69 8.08
N ASP A 284 30.14 35.12 9.23
CA ASP A 284 29.33 34.20 10.03
C ASP A 284 28.01 34.87 10.43
N ASN A 285 26.95 34.61 9.67
CA ASN A 285 25.61 35.01 10.06
C ASN A 285 24.95 33.88 10.88
N THR A 286 25.14 33.95 12.19
CA THR A 286 24.50 33.11 13.21
C THR A 286 23.03 33.50 13.44
N THR A 287 22.20 33.58 12.41
CA THR A 287 20.74 33.81 12.60
C THR A 287 19.92 33.18 11.48
N GLY A 288 19.97 31.86 11.35
CA GLY A 288 18.93 31.09 10.68
C GLY A 288 18.05 30.44 11.75
N LYS A 289 16.90 31.06 12.09
CA LYS A 289 15.87 30.37 12.86
C LYS A 289 15.48 29.11 12.09
N SER A 290 15.80 27.95 12.65
CA SER A 290 15.34 26.65 12.18
C SER A 290 13.83 26.56 12.42
N GLU A 291 13.04 27.04 11.46
CA GLU A 291 11.61 26.73 11.42
C GLU A 291 11.46 25.30 10.88
N LEU A 292 11.34 24.34 11.81
CA LEU A 292 10.72 23.00 11.72
C LEU A 292 11.12 22.19 12.97
N PHE A 293 10.78 22.70 14.16
CA PHE A 293 10.97 21.99 15.44
C PHE A 293 9.71 21.17 15.77
N ILE A 294 9.51 20.05 15.07
CA ILE A 294 8.57 19.01 15.52
C ILE A 294 9.29 17.66 15.70
N VAL A 295 10.45 17.44 15.07
CA VAL A 295 11.25 16.21 15.22
C VAL A 295 12.67 16.56 15.66
N ARG A 296 13.19 15.82 16.65
CA ARG A 296 14.54 16.02 17.20
C ARG A 296 15.59 15.79 16.11
N GLN A 297 16.53 16.73 16.00
CA GLN A 297 17.51 16.91 14.93
C GLN A 297 18.67 15.87 14.97
N LYS A 298 18.36 14.58 15.01
CA LYS A 298 19.36 13.50 14.89
C LYS A 298 19.09 12.66 13.63
N LEU A 299 18.98 13.32 12.48
CA LEU A 299 19.04 12.67 11.16
C LEU A 299 20.49 12.23 10.90
N ARG A 300 20.84 11.02 11.34
CA ARG A 300 22.08 10.34 10.92
C ARG A 300 21.76 9.54 9.66
N GLY A 301 22.33 9.95 8.53
CA GLY A 301 22.10 9.33 7.23
C GLY A 301 22.58 7.87 7.18
N TYR A 302 21.86 7.05 6.43
CA TYR A 302 22.23 5.67 6.13
C TYR A 302 23.02 5.58 4.83
N ILE A 303 23.97 4.66 4.80
CA ILE A 303 24.56 4.15 3.56
C ILE A 303 23.60 3.08 3.03
N HIS A 304 23.08 3.27 1.82
CA HIS A 304 22.40 2.21 1.07
C HIS A 304 23.36 1.04 0.85
N ILE A 305 23.11 -0.09 1.51
CA ILE A 305 23.66 -1.39 1.10
C ILE A 305 22.47 -2.21 0.57
N HIS A 306 22.26 -2.11 -0.75
CA HIS A 306 21.46 -3.08 -1.49
C HIS A 306 22.26 -4.39 -1.63
N ASP A 307 22.31 -5.19 -0.56
CA ASP A 307 22.44 -6.66 -0.59
C ASP A 307 22.54 -7.19 0.84
N ASP A 308 21.42 -7.61 1.45
CA ASP A 308 21.41 -8.14 2.82
C ASP A 308 21.81 -9.64 2.88
N ASN A 309 22.56 -10.12 1.89
CA ASN A 309 23.13 -11.48 1.84
C ASN A 309 24.67 -11.55 1.78
N HIS A 310 25.40 -10.44 1.98
CA HIS A 310 26.87 -10.47 1.88
C HIS A 310 27.68 -10.15 3.14
N TYR A 311 27.18 -10.48 4.34
CA TYR A 311 28.01 -10.48 5.56
C TYR A 311 27.70 -11.64 6.50
N GLN A 312 27.95 -12.89 6.06
CA GLN A 312 28.05 -14.06 6.97
C GLN A 312 29.21 -15.03 6.68
N TYR A 313 30.20 -14.64 5.87
CA TYR A 313 31.42 -15.44 5.74
C TYR A 313 32.67 -14.57 5.79
N ARG A 314 33.19 -14.34 7.00
CA ARG A 314 34.64 -14.27 7.21
C ARG A 314 34.99 -14.59 8.66
N ARG A 315 35.90 -15.56 8.78
CA ARG A 315 36.60 -16.06 9.98
C ARG A 315 35.84 -17.07 10.85
N LYS A 316 35.89 -18.33 10.41
CA LYS A 316 36.62 -19.36 11.18
C LYS A 316 37.46 -20.17 10.18
N GLY A 317 38.76 -20.27 10.44
CA GLY A 317 39.70 -21.00 9.61
C GLY A 317 39.33 -22.49 9.55
N GLU A 318 39.38 -23.03 8.35
CA GLU A 318 39.49 -24.47 8.08
C GLU A 318 40.96 -24.92 8.31
N PRO A 319 41.28 -26.23 8.51
CA PRO A 319 40.80 -27.28 7.61
C PRO A 319 40.58 -28.72 8.16
N ARG A 320 39.91 -29.51 7.29
CA ARG A 320 39.95 -30.98 7.06
C ARG A 320 38.73 -31.84 7.47
N THR A 321 38.10 -32.41 6.43
CA THR A 321 37.22 -33.61 6.35
C THR A 321 38.00 -34.94 6.58
N PRO A 322 37.42 -36.19 6.57
CA PRO A 322 36.02 -36.65 6.31
C PRO A 322 35.48 -37.83 7.20
N MET A 323 34.23 -38.27 6.91
CA MET A 323 33.68 -39.65 6.88
C MET A 323 32.86 -40.30 8.04
N LYS A 324 31.72 -40.89 7.59
CA LYS A 324 30.95 -42.06 8.10
C LYS A 324 30.12 -41.88 9.38
N SER A 325 29.02 -42.59 9.65
CA SER A 325 27.98 -43.32 8.90
C SER A 325 26.99 -43.87 9.94
N ARG A 326 25.71 -44.07 9.54
CA ARG A 326 24.76 -45.09 10.04
C ARG A 326 24.14 -44.92 11.45
N GLN A 327 22.80 -44.82 11.49
CA GLN A 327 21.83 -45.85 11.93
C GLN A 327 21.63 -45.81 13.46
N SER A 328 20.48 -46.08 14.08
CA SER A 328 19.10 -46.39 13.72
C SER A 328 18.37 -46.64 15.05
N VAL A 329 17.03 -46.54 15.06
CA VAL A 329 16.12 -47.44 15.82
C VAL A 329 16.06 -47.22 17.34
N THR A 330 15.04 -46.51 17.83
CA THR A 330 13.77 -47.08 18.32
C THR A 330 13.95 -48.20 19.34
N THR A 331 13.73 -47.89 20.62
CA THR A 331 13.06 -48.75 21.62
C THR A 331 13.14 -48.05 22.97
N LEU A 332 12.03 -47.46 23.42
CA LEU A 332 11.54 -47.58 24.80
C LEU A 332 10.15 -46.93 24.87
N LEU A 333 9.27 -47.48 24.04
CA LEU A 333 7.87 -47.56 24.38
C LEU A 333 7.78 -48.60 25.51
N LEU A 334 6.91 -48.35 26.48
CA LEU A 334 6.65 -49.17 27.67
C LEU A 334 7.67 -49.08 28.80
N LEU A 335 7.49 -48.10 29.67
CA LEU A 335 7.53 -48.39 31.10
C LEU A 335 6.69 -47.36 31.88
N SER A 336 5.76 -47.87 32.68
CA SER A 336 4.96 -47.16 33.70
C SER A 336 3.85 -46.22 33.20
N LEU A 337 2.85 -46.76 32.50
CA LEU A 337 1.57 -47.12 33.13
C LEU A 337 1.71 -47.57 34.60
N THR A 338 1.39 -46.71 35.58
CA THR A 338 0.83 -47.03 36.92
C THR A 338 1.24 -45.95 37.93
N LEU A 339 0.31 -45.07 38.33
CA LEU A 339 0.24 -44.37 39.62
C LEU A 339 -0.89 -43.33 39.47
N LEU A 340 -2.14 -43.76 39.66
CA LEU A 340 -2.91 -43.59 40.90
C LEU A 340 -3.57 -42.18 40.95
N LEU A 341 -4.83 -42.02 40.53
CA LEU A 341 -6.07 -42.19 41.33
C LEU A 341 -6.02 -41.49 42.70
N SER A 342 -6.73 -40.36 42.81
CA SER A 342 -7.31 -39.73 44.02
C SER A 342 -7.76 -38.31 43.61
N ALA A 343 -8.96 -37.80 43.87
CA ALA A 343 -10.18 -38.29 44.47
C ALA A 343 -11.31 -37.32 44.07
N CYS A 344 -12.53 -37.86 44.05
CA CYS A 344 -13.79 -37.17 43.78
C CYS A 344 -14.20 -36.18 44.88
N SER A 345 -15.09 -35.23 44.54
CA SER A 345 -16.20 -34.75 45.38
C SER A 345 -16.97 -33.66 44.59
N SER A 346 -18.10 -33.97 43.95
CA SER A 346 -19.51 -33.81 44.42
C SER A 346 -20.04 -32.36 44.18
N ALA A 347 -21.26 -32.05 43.72
CA ALA A 347 -22.43 -32.80 43.24
C ALA A 347 -23.38 -31.86 42.42
N GLN A 348 -24.09 -32.47 41.45
CA GLN A 348 -25.49 -32.25 40.97
C GLN A 348 -26.04 -30.85 40.56
N ASN A 349 -26.16 -30.60 39.24
CA ASN A 349 -27.37 -30.62 38.36
C ASN A 349 -28.79 -30.39 38.96
N PRO A 350 -29.83 -30.07 38.13
CA PRO A 350 -29.98 -28.99 37.13
C PRO A 350 -31.41 -28.37 37.09
N SER A 351 -31.61 -27.40 36.20
CA SER A 351 -32.79 -27.00 35.40
C SER A 351 -34.22 -27.45 35.77
N THR A 352 -35.19 -26.52 35.64
CA THR A 352 -36.45 -26.57 34.82
C THR A 352 -37.34 -25.37 35.21
N ALA A 353 -37.79 -24.47 34.32
CA ALA A 353 -38.78 -24.53 33.23
C ALA A 353 -40.19 -24.01 33.62
N ASN A 354 -40.69 -23.11 32.77
CA ASN A 354 -42.07 -22.73 32.44
C ASN A 354 -42.98 -21.92 33.39
N GLY A 355 -43.65 -20.92 32.78
CA GLY A 355 -44.86 -20.27 33.28
C GLY A 355 -45.45 -19.27 32.27
N ASN A 356 -46.62 -19.61 31.72
CA ASN A 356 -47.46 -18.85 30.78
C ASN A 356 -48.02 -17.52 31.33
N GLY A 357 -48.44 -16.63 30.42
CA GLY A 357 -49.42 -15.57 30.73
C GLY A 357 -49.78 -14.68 29.53
N GLN A 358 -51.00 -14.86 28.99
CA GLN A 358 -51.67 -14.00 28.01
C GLN A 358 -52.03 -12.62 28.60
N ASN A 359 -52.11 -11.56 27.76
CA ASN A 359 -53.34 -10.73 27.68
C ASN A 359 -53.37 -9.77 26.48
N ASN A 360 -54.60 -9.64 25.95
CA ASN A 360 -55.06 -8.77 24.87
C ASN A 360 -54.96 -7.27 25.20
N SER A 361 -54.91 -6.41 24.16
CA SER A 361 -55.83 -5.27 23.98
C SER A 361 -55.70 -4.62 22.60
N THR A 362 -56.83 -4.57 21.89
CA THR A 362 -57.15 -3.76 20.71
C THR A 362 -57.81 -2.46 21.19
N VAL A 363 -57.56 -1.29 20.56
CA VAL A 363 -58.54 -0.23 20.19
C VAL A 363 -57.84 0.83 19.31
N GLN A 364 -58.59 1.35 18.33
CA GLN A 364 -58.28 2.24 17.20
C GLN A 364 -58.85 3.68 17.49
N PRO A 365 -58.99 4.60 16.49
CA PRO A 365 -58.14 5.71 16.06
C PRO A 365 -58.58 7.13 16.51
N THR A 366 -57.79 8.18 16.19
CA THR A 366 -58.30 9.57 16.08
C THR A 366 -57.52 10.38 15.04
N ALA A 367 -58.22 11.30 14.39
CA ALA A 367 -57.97 11.86 13.07
C ALA A 367 -57.07 13.12 12.99
N VAL A 368 -56.34 13.20 11.87
CA VAL A 368 -56.10 14.33 10.94
C VAL A 368 -55.76 15.72 11.49
N VAL A 369 -54.56 16.20 11.12
CA VAL A 369 -54.32 17.55 10.61
C VAL A 369 -53.37 17.44 9.40
N GLN A 370 -53.83 17.82 8.22
CA GLN A 370 -52.99 18.06 7.03
C GLN A 370 -52.26 19.41 7.17
N PRO A 371 -51.03 19.51 6.64
CA PRO A 371 -50.68 20.67 5.82
C PRO A 371 -50.28 20.22 4.41
N THR A 372 -51.06 20.70 3.44
CA THR A 372 -50.69 21.17 2.11
C THR A 372 -49.55 20.44 1.37
N GLU A 373 -49.94 19.62 0.40
CA GLU A 373 -49.05 19.04 -0.63
C GLU A 373 -48.29 20.14 -1.40
N GLN A 374 -46.99 20.20 -1.19
CA GLN A 374 -46.05 20.48 -2.27
C GLN A 374 -45.83 19.17 -3.04
N PRO A 375 -45.54 19.21 -4.36
CA PRO A 375 -45.30 17.99 -5.12
C PRO A 375 -44.17 17.22 -4.44
N ALA A 376 -44.46 16.01 -3.95
CA ALA A 376 -43.48 15.21 -3.24
C ALA A 376 -42.31 14.93 -4.19
N VAL A 377 -41.17 15.58 -3.92
CA VAL A 377 -39.91 15.28 -4.60
C VAL A 377 -39.63 13.81 -4.34
N GLN A 378 -39.64 12.99 -5.39
CA GLN A 378 -39.49 11.54 -5.28
C GLN A 378 -38.12 11.23 -4.67
N GLU A 379 -38.09 10.81 -3.40
CA GLU A 379 -36.86 10.43 -2.71
C GLU A 379 -36.53 8.97 -3.01
N ARG A 380 -35.30 8.71 -3.45
CA ARG A 380 -34.75 7.36 -3.70
C ARG A 380 -33.68 7.08 -2.66
N LEU A 381 -33.87 6.03 -1.87
CA LEU A 381 -32.86 5.52 -0.94
C LEU A 381 -31.98 4.50 -1.69
N ILE A 382 -30.69 4.77 -1.77
CA ILE A 382 -29.71 3.90 -2.41
C ILE A 382 -28.85 3.25 -1.33
N GLN A 383 -28.85 1.92 -1.32
CA GLN A 383 -28.00 1.10 -0.47
C GLN A 383 -26.72 0.77 -1.24
N HIS A 384 -25.55 1.05 -0.66
CA HIS A 384 -24.25 0.81 -1.28
C HIS A 384 -23.18 0.47 -0.22
N ALA A 385 -21.96 0.11 -0.64
CA ALA A 385 -20.93 -0.38 0.29
C ALA A 385 -20.49 0.62 1.38
N TRP A 386 -20.77 1.91 1.19
CA TRP A 386 -20.45 3.01 2.13
C TRP A 386 -21.64 3.46 2.99
N GLY A 387 -22.77 2.76 2.92
CA GLY A 387 -23.96 3.04 3.72
C GLY A 387 -25.18 3.35 2.86
N GLU A 388 -25.88 4.41 3.23
CA GLU A 388 -27.13 4.81 2.60
C GLU A 388 -27.00 6.23 2.06
N THR A 389 -27.40 6.44 0.81
CA THR A 389 -27.49 7.76 0.20
C THR A 389 -28.91 8.02 -0.26
N VAL A 390 -29.49 9.13 0.20
CA VAL A 390 -30.81 9.58 -0.23
C VAL A 390 -30.63 10.57 -1.37
N ILE A 391 -31.15 10.24 -2.56
CA ILE A 391 -31.23 11.15 -3.70
C ILE A 391 -32.64 11.69 -3.80
N LYS A 392 -32.79 13.02 -3.81
CA LYS A 392 -34.08 13.68 -3.94
C LYS A 392 -34.29 14.13 -5.39
N GLY A 393 -35.31 13.57 -6.04
CA GLY A 393 -35.62 13.87 -7.44
C GLY A 393 -34.57 13.33 -8.42
N GLU A 394 -34.47 14.00 -9.57
CA GLU A 394 -33.47 13.70 -10.59
C GLU A 394 -32.32 14.73 -10.49
N PRO A 395 -31.08 14.28 -10.17
CA PRO A 395 -29.91 15.16 -10.09
C PRO A 395 -29.63 15.85 -11.42
N LYS A 396 -29.34 17.16 -11.35
CA LYS A 396 -29.07 18.02 -12.52
C LYS A 396 -27.63 18.50 -12.56
N HIS A 397 -27.01 18.71 -11.40
CA HIS A 397 -25.63 19.17 -11.23
C HIS A 397 -24.76 18.02 -10.72
N ILE A 398 -24.54 17.04 -11.60
CA ILE A 398 -23.73 15.86 -11.30
C ILE A 398 -22.26 16.19 -11.56
N ILE A 399 -21.38 15.92 -10.60
CA ILE A 399 -19.93 16.00 -10.80
C ILE A 399 -19.28 14.63 -10.69
N SER A 400 -18.19 14.42 -11.42
CA SER A 400 -17.43 13.18 -11.40
C SER A 400 -15.99 13.39 -10.95
N LEU A 401 -15.55 12.66 -9.94
CA LEU A 401 -14.24 12.90 -9.33
C LEU A 401 -13.13 12.01 -9.88
N PHE A 402 -13.45 11.09 -10.79
CA PHE A 402 -12.49 10.13 -11.33
C PHE A 402 -12.84 9.71 -12.77
N PRO A 403 -11.90 9.63 -13.72
CA PRO A 403 -12.12 9.26 -15.12
C PRO A 403 -12.93 7.98 -15.34
N ALA A 404 -12.66 6.91 -14.58
CA ALA A 404 -13.46 5.67 -14.70
C ALA A 404 -14.92 5.89 -14.29
N ALA A 405 -15.15 6.70 -13.26
CA ALA A 405 -16.49 7.08 -12.85
C ALA A 405 -17.17 7.97 -13.90
N THR A 406 -16.42 8.88 -14.54
CA THR A 406 -16.87 9.68 -15.68
C THR A 406 -17.27 8.81 -16.87
N ASP A 407 -16.47 7.78 -17.18
CA ASP A 407 -16.75 6.81 -18.24
C ASP A 407 -18.10 6.10 -17.99
N TYR A 408 -18.30 5.55 -16.78
CA TYR A 408 -19.58 4.92 -16.42
C TYR A 408 -20.77 5.87 -16.56
N LEU A 409 -20.64 7.13 -16.13
CA LEU A 409 -21.71 8.12 -16.29
C LEU A 409 -22.04 8.35 -17.77
N LEU A 410 -21.01 8.61 -18.57
CA LEU A 410 -21.17 8.89 -20.00
C LEU A 410 -21.75 7.68 -20.76
N ALA A 411 -21.38 6.46 -20.36
CA ALA A 411 -21.93 5.23 -20.91
C ALA A 411 -23.43 5.10 -20.59
N LEU A 412 -23.84 5.49 -19.39
CA LEU A 412 -25.25 5.51 -18.97
C LEU A 412 -26.03 6.72 -19.51
N GLY A 413 -25.44 7.49 -20.43
CA GLY A 413 -26.03 8.69 -21.02
C GLY A 413 -26.17 9.86 -20.03
N VAL A 414 -25.31 9.91 -19.02
CA VAL A 414 -25.22 11.01 -18.04
C VAL A 414 -23.95 11.80 -18.32
N VAL A 415 -24.09 13.06 -18.68
CA VAL A 415 -22.96 13.96 -18.87
C VAL A 415 -22.77 14.78 -17.59
N PRO A 416 -21.65 14.61 -16.86
CA PRO A 416 -21.41 15.42 -15.67
C PRO A 416 -21.17 16.89 -16.07
N GLN A 417 -21.55 17.81 -15.17
CA GLN A 417 -21.29 19.24 -15.34
C GLN A 417 -19.81 19.57 -15.14
N ALA A 418 -19.16 18.86 -14.21
CA ALA A 418 -17.74 18.97 -13.93
C ALA A 418 -17.11 17.60 -13.74
N ALA A 419 -15.87 17.41 -14.19
CA ALA A 419 -15.16 16.16 -14.05
C ALA A 419 -13.68 16.37 -13.68
N SER A 420 -13.05 15.40 -13.02
CA SER A 420 -11.60 15.42 -12.78
C SER A 420 -10.78 15.03 -14.02
N SER A 421 -9.56 15.55 -14.13
CA SER A 421 -8.57 15.17 -15.14
C SER A 421 -7.66 14.01 -14.70
N ASN A 422 -6.99 13.40 -15.68
CA ASN A 422 -6.02 12.31 -15.46
C ASN A 422 -4.57 12.78 -15.28
N GLU A 423 -4.29 14.08 -15.43
CA GLU A 423 -2.94 14.67 -15.40
C GLU A 423 -2.87 15.89 -14.48
N GLU A 424 -1.78 15.98 -13.71
CA GLU A 424 -1.56 17.06 -12.75
C GLU A 424 -1.36 18.40 -13.46
N GLY A 425 -2.17 19.41 -13.09
CA GLY A 425 -2.07 20.75 -13.67
C GLY A 425 -2.52 20.86 -15.14
N SER A 426 -3.19 19.82 -15.66
CA SER A 426 -3.78 19.82 -16.99
C SER A 426 -5.24 20.25 -16.94
N ASP A 427 -5.60 21.18 -17.82
CA ASP A 427 -6.98 21.59 -18.08
C ASP A 427 -7.69 20.62 -19.05
N GLN A 428 -7.01 19.56 -19.50
CA GLN A 428 -7.55 18.58 -20.44
C GLN A 428 -8.14 17.36 -19.74
N PHE A 429 -9.21 16.83 -20.32
CA PHE A 429 -9.77 15.52 -19.96
C PHE A 429 -8.98 14.39 -20.63
N PRO A 430 -9.11 13.14 -20.15
CA PRO A 430 -8.59 11.98 -20.87
C PRO A 430 -9.03 12.02 -22.33
N THR A 431 -8.07 11.83 -23.23
CA THR A 431 -8.24 11.87 -24.70
C THR A 431 -9.51 11.17 -25.19
N TYR A 432 -9.79 9.99 -24.64
CA TYR A 432 -10.92 9.16 -25.03
C TYR A 432 -12.30 9.63 -24.54
N LEU A 433 -12.32 10.56 -23.58
CA LEU A 433 -13.53 11.19 -23.02
C LEU A 433 -13.68 12.68 -23.43
N ALA A 434 -12.62 13.30 -23.95
CA ALA A 434 -12.54 14.74 -24.18
C ALA A 434 -13.71 15.28 -25.01
N ASP A 435 -14.03 14.64 -26.14
CA ASP A 435 -15.14 15.06 -27.02
C ASP A 435 -16.50 15.07 -26.30
N ARG A 436 -16.69 14.18 -25.33
CA ARG A 436 -17.94 14.06 -24.56
C ARG A 436 -18.01 15.03 -23.38
N LEU A 437 -16.90 15.67 -23.04
CA LEU A 437 -16.75 16.60 -21.93
C LEU A 437 -16.42 18.02 -22.41
N GLU A 438 -16.59 18.30 -23.71
CA GLU A 438 -16.38 19.63 -24.26
C GLU A 438 -17.27 20.67 -23.55
N GLY A 439 -16.64 21.76 -23.10
CA GLY A 439 -17.31 22.82 -22.36
C GLY A 439 -17.69 22.48 -20.91
N LYS A 440 -17.24 21.34 -20.38
CA LYS A 440 -17.43 20.97 -18.96
C LYS A 440 -16.29 21.49 -18.10
N GLU A 441 -16.60 21.76 -16.84
CA GLU A 441 -15.62 22.25 -15.87
C GLU A 441 -14.64 21.14 -15.48
N ASN A 442 -13.35 21.46 -15.48
CA ASN A 442 -12.30 20.55 -15.06
C ASN A 442 -11.97 20.79 -13.58
N LEU A 443 -12.20 19.79 -12.74
CA LEU A 443 -11.99 19.85 -11.29
C LEU A 443 -10.53 19.63 -10.87
N GLY A 444 -9.63 19.46 -11.85
CA GLY A 444 -8.22 19.17 -11.62
C GLY A 444 -7.93 17.69 -11.43
N TRP A 445 -6.73 17.40 -10.93
CA TRP A 445 -6.17 16.07 -10.95
C TRP A 445 -6.89 15.09 -10.01
N GLN A 446 -7.27 13.93 -10.55
CA GLN A 446 -8.00 12.85 -9.88
C GLN A 446 -7.41 12.33 -8.54
N VAL A 447 -6.13 12.57 -8.24
CA VAL A 447 -5.44 12.00 -7.07
C VAL A 447 -5.72 12.77 -5.78
N ASP A 448 -6.11 14.04 -5.86
CA ASP A 448 -6.49 14.83 -4.68
C ASP A 448 -7.79 15.62 -4.98
N PRO A 449 -8.94 15.21 -4.42
CA PRO A 449 -10.20 15.91 -4.64
C PRO A 449 -10.08 17.36 -4.18
N ASN A 450 -10.18 18.29 -5.12
CA ASN A 450 -10.18 19.71 -4.79
C ASN A 450 -11.53 20.09 -4.18
N PHE A 451 -11.64 19.99 -2.86
CA PHE A 451 -12.88 20.30 -2.12
C PHE A 451 -13.38 21.73 -2.34
N GLU A 452 -12.51 22.69 -2.62
CA GLU A 452 -12.93 24.06 -2.94
C GLU A 452 -13.62 24.12 -4.30
N SER A 453 -13.04 23.50 -5.33
CA SER A 453 -13.67 23.39 -6.65
C SER A 453 -14.95 22.57 -6.61
N ILE A 454 -14.98 21.48 -5.85
CA ILE A 454 -16.18 20.64 -5.65
C ILE A 454 -17.31 21.46 -5.00
N LEU A 455 -17.02 22.26 -3.98
CA LEU A 455 -18.00 23.13 -3.34
C LEU A 455 -18.48 24.23 -4.31
N ALA A 456 -17.56 24.83 -5.06
CA ALA A 456 -17.86 25.90 -6.01
C ALA A 456 -18.74 25.44 -7.19
N ALA A 457 -18.66 24.14 -7.55
CA ALA A 457 -19.49 23.54 -8.59
C ALA A 457 -20.96 23.32 -8.15
N GLU A 458 -21.30 23.54 -6.88
CA GLU A 458 -22.65 23.39 -6.31
C GLU A 458 -23.37 22.09 -6.72
N PRO A 459 -22.75 20.91 -6.51
CA PRO A 459 -23.31 19.66 -6.98
C PRO A 459 -24.58 19.26 -6.22
N ASP A 460 -25.51 18.60 -6.92
CA ASP A 460 -26.64 17.90 -6.31
C ASP A 460 -26.47 16.37 -6.31
N LEU A 461 -25.40 15.87 -6.94
CA LEU A 461 -24.89 14.51 -6.81
C LEU A 461 -23.38 14.49 -7.09
N ILE A 462 -22.62 13.80 -6.25
CA ILE A 462 -21.19 13.55 -6.43
C ILE A 462 -20.98 12.09 -6.77
N ILE A 463 -20.25 11.84 -7.85
CA ILE A 463 -19.86 10.50 -8.29
C ILE A 463 -18.34 10.37 -8.16
N GLY A 464 -17.90 9.63 -7.14
CA GLY A 464 -16.49 9.31 -6.92
C GLY A 464 -16.14 7.88 -7.29
N GLN A 465 -14.98 7.43 -6.82
CA GLN A 465 -14.49 6.07 -7.00
C GLN A 465 -14.31 5.39 -5.64
N ASP A 466 -14.51 4.07 -5.57
CA ASP A 466 -14.44 3.26 -4.35
C ASP A 466 -13.18 3.45 -3.47
N PHE A 467 -12.01 3.61 -4.08
CA PHE A 467 -10.76 3.87 -3.33
C PHE A 467 -10.79 5.21 -2.56
N MET A 468 -11.73 6.11 -2.88
CA MET A 468 -11.94 7.40 -2.21
C MET A 468 -12.77 7.28 -0.93
N GLY A 469 -12.96 6.06 -0.40
CA GLY A 469 -13.67 5.76 0.85
C GLY A 469 -13.36 6.71 2.01
N ASP A 470 -12.09 7.12 2.14
CA ASP A 470 -11.62 8.03 3.19
C ASP A 470 -12.18 9.46 3.09
N SER A 471 -12.67 9.86 1.90
CA SER A 471 -13.29 11.16 1.63
C SER A 471 -14.81 11.11 1.63
N PHE A 472 -15.43 9.91 1.70
CA PHE A 472 -16.88 9.72 1.58
C PHE A 472 -17.67 10.63 2.52
N GLU A 473 -17.41 10.59 3.83
CA GLU A 473 -18.14 11.43 4.80
C GLU A 473 -17.98 12.94 4.53
N SER A 474 -16.85 13.37 3.97
CA SER A 474 -16.61 14.78 3.68
C SER A 474 -17.34 15.20 2.39
N LEU A 475 -17.37 14.34 1.38
CA LEU A 475 -18.13 14.54 0.15
C LEU A 475 -19.64 14.51 0.41
N SER A 476 -20.11 13.59 1.26
CA SER A 476 -21.53 13.47 1.65
C SER A 476 -22.06 14.67 2.44
N LYS A 477 -21.17 15.50 3.01
CA LYS A 477 -21.55 16.79 3.62
C LYS A 477 -21.80 17.88 2.58
N ILE A 478 -21.31 17.71 1.36
CA ILE A 478 -21.48 18.64 0.24
C ILE A 478 -22.77 18.31 -0.51
N ALA A 479 -22.90 17.06 -0.96
CA ALA A 479 -24.07 16.59 -1.69
C ALA A 479 -24.22 15.06 -1.54
N PRO A 480 -25.39 14.46 -1.87
CA PRO A 480 -25.52 13.02 -2.02
C PRO A 480 -24.34 12.45 -2.82
N THR A 481 -23.70 11.40 -2.30
CA THR A 481 -22.45 10.88 -2.86
C THR A 481 -22.57 9.40 -3.13
N LEU A 482 -22.23 8.97 -4.35
CA LEU A 482 -22.12 7.57 -4.73
C LEU A 482 -20.71 7.31 -5.28
N PHE A 483 -20.20 6.10 -5.09
CA PHE A 483 -18.92 5.70 -5.66
C PHE A 483 -19.11 4.61 -6.70
N ALA A 484 -18.41 4.76 -7.83
CA ALA A 484 -18.23 3.68 -8.77
C ALA A 484 -17.35 2.59 -8.14
N GLU A 485 -17.92 1.40 -8.00
CA GLU A 485 -17.26 0.25 -7.40
C GLU A 485 -16.51 -0.56 -8.45
N LYS A 486 -15.28 -1.00 -8.15
CA LYS A 486 -14.60 -2.04 -8.93
C LYS A 486 -15.00 -3.40 -8.40
N ILE A 487 -16.15 -3.89 -8.86
CA ILE A 487 -16.69 -5.18 -8.39
C ILE A 487 -15.81 -6.32 -8.92
N LYS A 488 -15.39 -7.19 -8.00
CA LYS A 488 -14.54 -8.34 -8.29
C LYS A 488 -15.36 -9.63 -8.28
N ASP A 489 -15.02 -10.56 -9.15
CA ASP A 489 -15.56 -11.93 -9.10
C ASP A 489 -14.86 -12.78 -8.01
N GLU A 490 -15.25 -14.05 -7.91
CA GLU A 490 -14.72 -15.01 -6.93
C GLU A 490 -13.20 -15.23 -7.06
N GLN A 491 -12.63 -14.96 -8.24
CA GLN A 491 -11.21 -15.07 -8.53
C GLN A 491 -10.47 -13.74 -8.31
N GLY A 492 -11.18 -12.69 -7.87
CA GLY A 492 -10.62 -11.37 -7.59
C GLY A 492 -10.44 -10.50 -8.84
N ILE A 493 -10.97 -10.90 -9.99
CA ILE A 493 -10.87 -10.16 -11.26
C ILE A 493 -11.92 -9.06 -11.25
N ILE A 494 -11.51 -7.83 -11.56
CA ILE A 494 -12.42 -6.68 -11.69
C ILE A 494 -13.27 -6.89 -12.94
N ARG A 495 -14.60 -6.82 -12.81
CA ARG A 495 -15.54 -7.02 -13.91
C ARG A 495 -16.21 -5.70 -14.25
N MET A 496 -15.81 -5.09 -15.38
CA MET A 496 -16.36 -3.81 -15.83
C MET A 496 -17.88 -3.87 -16.00
N LYS A 497 -18.39 -4.94 -16.64
CA LYS A 497 -19.83 -5.12 -16.92
C LYS A 497 -20.67 -5.17 -15.63
N THR A 498 -20.19 -5.88 -14.61
CA THR A 498 -20.83 -5.94 -13.29
C THR A 498 -20.81 -4.58 -12.59
N SER A 499 -19.69 -3.87 -12.68
CA SER A 499 -19.52 -2.53 -12.11
C SER A 499 -20.44 -1.51 -12.78
N LEU A 500 -20.60 -1.58 -14.11
CA LEU A 500 -21.54 -0.76 -14.88
C LEU A 500 -23.01 -1.05 -14.51
N LEU A 501 -23.39 -2.32 -14.33
CA LEU A 501 -24.74 -2.67 -13.87
C LEU A 501 -25.04 -2.11 -12.50
N ASN A 502 -24.09 -2.23 -11.56
CA ASN A 502 -24.24 -1.68 -10.23
C ASN A 502 -24.40 -0.15 -10.25
N MET A 503 -23.59 0.56 -11.03
CA MET A 503 -23.77 2.01 -11.22
C MET A 503 -25.12 2.34 -11.87
N GLY A 504 -25.53 1.55 -12.86
CA GLY A 504 -26.85 1.63 -13.48
C GLY A 504 -27.97 1.48 -12.47
N GLU A 505 -27.91 0.49 -11.58
CA GLU A 505 -28.89 0.29 -10.51
C GLU A 505 -28.96 1.48 -9.55
N MET A 506 -27.80 1.98 -9.09
CA MET A 506 -27.75 3.15 -8.20
C MET A 506 -28.37 4.40 -8.84
N LEU A 507 -28.16 4.61 -10.14
CA LEU A 507 -28.68 5.77 -10.85
C LEU A 507 -30.11 5.58 -11.40
N GLY A 508 -30.69 4.38 -11.31
CA GLY A 508 -31.97 4.04 -11.93
C GLY A 508 -31.91 3.92 -13.45
N LYS A 509 -30.75 3.51 -13.98
CA LYS A 509 -30.41 3.36 -15.40
C LYS A 509 -29.99 1.93 -15.77
N THR A 510 -30.61 0.94 -15.11
CA THR A 510 -30.32 -0.49 -15.32
C THR A 510 -30.53 -0.94 -16.76
N GLU A 511 -31.58 -0.46 -17.44
CA GLU A 511 -31.84 -0.84 -18.84
C GLU A 511 -30.81 -0.25 -19.80
N GLN A 512 -30.37 0.99 -19.58
CA GLN A 512 -29.26 1.59 -20.34
C GLN A 512 -27.96 0.81 -20.10
N ALA A 513 -27.68 0.41 -18.85
CA ALA A 513 -26.51 -0.40 -18.53
C ALA A 513 -26.51 -1.72 -19.30
N LYS A 514 -27.65 -2.43 -19.33
CA LYS A 514 -27.81 -3.68 -20.09
C LYS A 514 -27.60 -3.47 -21.59
N GLN A 515 -28.16 -2.40 -22.16
CA GLN A 515 -27.99 -2.09 -23.57
C GLN A 515 -26.52 -1.83 -23.91
N VAL A 516 -25.81 -1.03 -23.11
CA VAL A 516 -24.37 -0.78 -23.31
C VAL A 516 -23.57 -2.08 -23.25
N ILE A 517 -23.91 -2.98 -22.33
CA ILE A 517 -23.25 -4.29 -22.22
C ILE A 517 -23.49 -5.15 -23.45
N GLU A 518 -24.74 -5.22 -23.93
CA GLU A 518 -25.08 -6.00 -25.13
C GLU A 518 -24.33 -5.47 -26.37
N GLU A 519 -24.28 -4.16 -26.55
CA GLU A 519 -23.55 -3.50 -27.64
C GLU A 519 -22.03 -3.76 -27.53
N TYR A 520 -21.47 -3.64 -26.32
CA TYR A 520 -20.06 -3.92 -26.05
C TYR A 520 -19.70 -5.38 -26.34
N GLU A 521 -20.51 -6.34 -25.89
CA GLU A 521 -20.23 -7.77 -26.08
C GLU A 521 -20.31 -8.17 -27.55
N LYS A 522 -21.27 -7.60 -28.29
CA LYS A 522 -21.33 -7.77 -29.74
C LYS A 522 -20.08 -7.22 -30.42
N HIS A 523 -19.66 -6.00 -30.07
CA HIS A 523 -18.47 -5.37 -30.62
C HIS A 523 -17.19 -6.18 -30.34
N ALA A 524 -17.02 -6.63 -29.11
CA ALA A 524 -15.90 -7.48 -28.70
C ALA A 524 -15.90 -8.83 -29.44
N ALA A 525 -17.07 -9.45 -29.65
CA ALA A 525 -17.18 -10.70 -30.39
C ALA A 525 -16.78 -10.55 -31.87
N GLU A 526 -17.23 -9.48 -32.54
CA GLU A 526 -16.86 -9.18 -33.92
C GLU A 526 -15.36 -8.88 -34.05
N ALA A 527 -14.80 -8.10 -33.11
CA ALA A 527 -13.38 -7.78 -33.05
C ALA A 527 -12.52 -9.03 -32.82
N ARG A 528 -12.92 -9.89 -31.88
CA ARG A 528 -12.25 -11.16 -31.58
C ARG A 528 -12.10 -12.04 -32.82
N GLU A 529 -13.16 -12.15 -33.62
CA GLU A 529 -13.13 -12.95 -34.84
C GLU A 529 -12.19 -12.33 -35.90
N LYS A 530 -12.25 -11.02 -36.11
CA LYS A 530 -11.34 -10.31 -37.03
C LYS A 530 -9.87 -10.48 -36.65
N ILE A 531 -9.55 -10.28 -35.37
CA ILE A 531 -8.17 -10.40 -34.88
C ILE A 531 -7.69 -11.85 -34.99
N LYS A 532 -8.53 -12.83 -34.63
CA LYS A 532 -8.19 -14.25 -34.76
C LYS A 532 -7.91 -14.65 -36.21
N GLN A 533 -8.63 -14.09 -37.18
CA GLN A 533 -8.37 -14.32 -38.60
C GLN A 533 -7.05 -13.71 -39.07
N ALA A 534 -6.63 -12.59 -38.48
CA ALA A 534 -5.40 -11.89 -38.85
C ALA A 534 -4.14 -12.51 -38.22
N ILE A 535 -4.14 -12.73 -36.89
CA ILE A 535 -2.94 -13.11 -36.15
C ILE A 535 -3.00 -14.54 -35.57
N GLY A 536 -4.12 -15.25 -35.72
CA GLY A 536 -4.28 -16.63 -35.23
C GLY A 536 -4.05 -16.76 -33.73
N ASN A 537 -2.95 -17.42 -33.36
CA ASN A 537 -2.53 -17.65 -31.96
C ASN A 537 -1.25 -16.89 -31.59
N GLU A 538 -0.86 -15.89 -32.39
CA GLU A 538 0.27 -15.02 -32.06
C GLU A 538 0.03 -14.32 -30.71
N THR A 539 1.13 -14.14 -29.98
CA THR A 539 1.11 -13.66 -28.60
C THR A 539 1.11 -12.14 -28.55
N VAL A 540 0.26 -11.58 -27.69
CA VAL A 540 0.09 -10.13 -27.52
C VAL A 540 0.42 -9.73 -26.10
N MET A 541 1.17 -8.65 -25.92
CA MET A 541 1.58 -8.15 -24.61
C MET A 541 1.42 -6.64 -24.50
N PHE A 542 0.78 -6.17 -23.42
CA PHE A 542 0.82 -4.77 -23.03
C PHE A 542 2.03 -4.52 -22.12
N LEU A 543 2.88 -3.56 -22.51
CA LEU A 543 4.07 -3.16 -21.77
C LEU A 543 4.01 -1.67 -21.45
N ARG A 544 4.39 -1.31 -20.22
CA ARG A 544 4.69 0.07 -19.85
C ARG A 544 6.19 0.23 -19.63
N LEU A 545 6.77 1.24 -20.27
CA LEU A 545 8.17 1.57 -20.17
C LEU A 545 8.41 2.74 -19.22
N SER A 546 9.54 2.69 -18.53
CA SER A 546 10.20 3.84 -17.91
C SER A 546 11.73 3.76 -18.11
N ASP A 547 12.46 4.81 -17.76
CA ASP A 547 13.95 4.88 -17.78
C ASP A 547 14.69 3.71 -17.14
N LYS A 548 14.08 2.98 -16.19
CA LYS A 548 14.77 1.98 -15.37
C LYS A 548 14.22 0.56 -15.50
N GLU A 549 13.00 0.42 -16.02
CA GLU A 549 12.28 -0.85 -15.93
C GLU A 549 11.18 -0.99 -16.99
N VAL A 550 10.92 -2.25 -17.36
CA VAL A 550 9.78 -2.66 -18.17
C VAL A 550 8.74 -3.26 -17.23
N ARG A 551 7.50 -2.78 -17.32
CA ARG A 551 6.38 -3.31 -16.55
C ARG A 551 5.41 -4.02 -17.47
N TYR A 552 4.93 -5.17 -17.05
CA TYR A 552 3.81 -5.85 -17.67
C TYR A 552 2.69 -6.04 -16.66
N TYR A 553 1.47 -6.10 -17.16
CA TYR A 553 0.27 -6.07 -16.35
C TYR A 553 -0.46 -7.40 -16.39
N SER A 554 -1.11 -7.71 -15.27
CA SER A 554 -1.91 -8.92 -15.16
C SER A 554 -3.10 -8.89 -16.11
N LYS A 555 -3.58 -10.08 -16.47
CA LYS A 555 -4.82 -10.25 -17.24
C LYS A 555 -5.98 -9.48 -16.61
N ARG A 556 -6.00 -9.38 -15.27
CA ARG A 556 -7.02 -8.63 -14.50
C ARG A 556 -7.03 -7.12 -14.76
N ASN A 557 -5.94 -6.55 -15.26
CA ASN A 557 -5.82 -5.13 -15.57
C ASN A 557 -6.23 -4.81 -17.01
N TYR A 558 -6.22 -5.81 -17.89
CA TYR A 558 -6.54 -5.71 -19.31
C TYR A 558 -7.50 -6.83 -19.70
N GLU A 559 -8.63 -6.94 -18.98
CA GLU A 559 -9.67 -7.93 -19.29
C GLU A 559 -10.14 -7.79 -20.76
N VAL A 560 -10.16 -6.56 -21.27
CA VAL A 560 -10.46 -6.25 -22.67
C VAL A 560 -9.57 -7.02 -23.65
N LEU A 561 -8.27 -7.17 -23.36
CA LEU A 561 -7.35 -7.89 -24.25
C LEU A 561 -7.46 -9.41 -24.08
N TYR A 562 -7.47 -9.88 -22.83
CA TYR A 562 -7.25 -11.31 -22.56
C TYR A 562 -8.52 -12.11 -22.34
N ASP A 563 -9.61 -11.49 -21.86
CA ASP A 563 -10.90 -12.14 -21.66
C ASP A 563 -11.86 -11.80 -22.83
N ASP A 564 -12.04 -10.50 -23.12
CA ASP A 564 -13.00 -10.04 -24.13
C ASP A 564 -12.50 -10.20 -25.58
N LEU A 565 -11.20 -10.08 -25.83
CA LEU A 565 -10.61 -10.38 -27.15
C LEU A 565 -9.93 -11.76 -27.20
N ALA A 566 -9.87 -12.49 -26.08
CA ALA A 566 -9.24 -13.81 -25.96
C ALA A 566 -7.78 -13.88 -26.50
N LEU A 567 -7.06 -12.77 -26.47
CA LEU A 567 -5.65 -12.73 -26.87
C LEU A 567 -4.80 -13.51 -25.86
N GLN A 568 -3.68 -14.05 -26.32
CA GLN A 568 -2.81 -14.86 -25.48
C GLN A 568 -1.53 -14.09 -25.14
N PRO A 569 -1.19 -13.91 -23.84
CA PRO A 569 0.15 -13.47 -23.49
C PRO A 569 1.14 -14.64 -23.69
N PRO A 570 2.46 -14.35 -23.80
CA PRO A 570 3.47 -15.39 -23.89
C PRO A 570 3.40 -16.38 -22.72
N ALA A 571 3.44 -17.69 -22.99
CA ALA A 571 3.34 -18.73 -21.95
C ALA A 571 4.59 -18.82 -21.05
N SER A 572 5.70 -18.19 -21.46
CA SER A 572 6.97 -18.16 -20.73
C SER A 572 6.94 -17.25 -19.50
N ILE A 573 5.89 -16.44 -19.34
CA ILE A 573 5.71 -15.55 -18.19
C ILE A 573 4.48 -15.93 -17.37
N PRO A 574 4.57 -15.89 -16.02
CA PRO A 574 3.40 -16.05 -15.18
C PRO A 574 2.48 -14.84 -15.32
N ASP A 575 1.18 -15.05 -15.11
CA ASP A 575 0.27 -13.94 -14.83
C ASP A 575 0.62 -13.38 -13.43
N PRO A 576 0.94 -12.08 -13.29
CA PRO A 576 1.25 -11.49 -12.00
C PRO A 576 0.12 -11.75 -10.99
N SER A 577 0.47 -12.21 -9.79
CA SER A 577 -0.49 -12.32 -8.69
C SER A 577 -1.00 -10.95 -8.22
N GLU A 578 -0.18 -9.91 -8.47
CA GLU A 578 -0.50 -8.50 -8.26
C GLU A 578 -0.94 -7.82 -9.57
N SER A 579 -1.07 -6.49 -9.58
CA SER A 579 -1.58 -5.77 -10.76
C SER A 579 -0.58 -5.73 -11.91
N MET A 580 0.70 -5.77 -11.56
CA MET A 580 1.81 -5.67 -12.50
C MET A 580 3.04 -6.35 -11.91
N GLN A 581 4.01 -6.63 -12.78
CA GLN A 581 5.33 -7.05 -12.38
C GLN A 581 6.37 -6.28 -13.20
N ILE A 582 7.48 -5.96 -12.52
CA ILE A 582 8.65 -5.34 -13.11
C ILE A 582 9.60 -6.43 -13.62
N ILE A 583 10.07 -6.27 -14.85
CA ILE A 583 11.09 -7.12 -15.48
C ILE A 583 12.21 -6.25 -16.06
N SER A 584 13.39 -6.85 -16.22
CA SER A 584 14.49 -6.20 -16.91
C SER A 584 14.32 -6.29 -18.43
N LEU A 585 14.89 -5.34 -19.18
CA LEU A 585 14.84 -5.33 -20.64
C LEU A 585 15.46 -6.60 -21.23
N GLU A 586 16.51 -7.12 -20.60
CA GLU A 586 17.25 -8.33 -20.98
C GLU A 586 16.42 -9.61 -20.87
N SER A 587 15.29 -9.56 -20.15
CA SER A 587 14.37 -10.69 -20.06
C SER A 587 13.43 -10.78 -21.26
N LEU A 588 13.23 -9.68 -22.01
CA LEU A 588 12.29 -9.67 -23.14
C LEU A 588 12.63 -10.68 -24.25
N PRO A 589 13.90 -10.93 -24.63
CA PRO A 589 14.20 -11.95 -25.64
C PRO A 589 13.81 -13.38 -25.26
N SER A 590 13.73 -13.73 -23.97
CA SER A 590 13.23 -15.04 -23.55
C SER A 590 11.70 -15.11 -23.52
N ILE A 591 11.03 -13.96 -23.43
CA ILE A 591 9.57 -13.84 -23.44
C ILE A 591 9.06 -13.78 -24.88
N ASN A 592 9.66 -12.87 -25.65
CA ASN A 592 9.56 -12.63 -27.08
C ASN A 592 8.13 -12.67 -27.62
N PRO A 593 7.26 -11.73 -27.16
CA PRO A 593 5.90 -11.62 -27.70
C PRO A 593 5.92 -11.29 -29.19
N ASP A 594 4.90 -11.73 -29.92
CA ASP A 594 4.73 -11.48 -31.35
C ASP A 594 4.22 -10.05 -31.62
N HIS A 595 3.40 -9.53 -30.71
CA HIS A 595 2.86 -8.17 -30.74
C HIS A 595 3.01 -7.45 -29.38
N ILE A 596 3.35 -6.16 -29.44
CA ILE A 596 3.52 -5.33 -28.24
C ILE A 596 2.68 -4.05 -28.37
N PHE A 597 1.75 -3.85 -27.44
CA PHE A 597 1.19 -2.52 -27.16
C PHE A 597 2.09 -1.83 -26.11
N LEU A 598 2.79 -0.78 -26.52
CA LEU A 598 3.81 -0.11 -25.72
C LEU A 598 3.31 1.25 -25.25
N LEU A 599 3.10 1.37 -23.94
CA LEU A 599 2.86 2.63 -23.28
C LEU A 599 4.18 3.23 -22.78
N SER A 600 4.48 4.47 -23.17
CA SER A 600 5.61 5.21 -22.63
C SER A 600 5.16 6.54 -22.05
N SER A 601 5.67 6.85 -20.85
CA SER A 601 5.41 8.12 -20.18
C SER A 601 6.28 9.26 -20.71
N ASN A 602 7.33 8.95 -21.50
CA ASN A 602 8.23 9.93 -22.07
C ASN A 602 8.84 9.41 -23.40
N PRO A 603 8.62 10.11 -24.53
CA PRO A 603 9.15 9.72 -25.84
C PRO A 603 10.67 9.56 -25.89
N ALA A 604 11.43 10.30 -25.07
CA ALA A 604 12.88 10.21 -25.01
C ALA A 604 13.35 8.84 -24.49
N GLU A 605 12.66 8.28 -23.49
CA GLU A 605 13.02 6.99 -22.87
C GLU A 605 12.81 5.84 -23.86
N THR A 606 11.70 5.91 -24.59
CA THR A 606 11.40 4.98 -25.68
C THR A 606 12.51 4.99 -26.73
N SER A 607 13.01 6.18 -27.07
CA SER A 607 14.04 6.36 -28.08
C SER A 607 15.38 5.74 -27.66
N GLU A 608 15.77 5.80 -26.39
CA GLU A 608 17.01 5.19 -25.90
C GLU A 608 16.91 3.66 -25.85
N MET A 609 15.81 3.12 -25.30
CA MET A 609 15.59 1.68 -25.27
C MET A 609 15.57 1.09 -26.70
N GLN A 610 14.91 1.78 -27.64
CA GLN A 610 14.83 1.36 -29.05
C GLN A 610 16.20 1.30 -29.73
N LYS A 611 17.23 1.98 -29.20
CA LYS A 611 18.60 1.88 -29.74
C LYS A 611 19.31 0.59 -29.34
N THR A 612 18.91 -0.05 -28.24
CA THR A 612 19.59 -1.23 -27.69
C THR A 612 19.50 -2.44 -28.62
N ALA A 613 20.54 -3.28 -28.61
CA ALA A 613 20.56 -4.51 -29.39
C ALA A 613 19.51 -5.52 -28.91
N VAL A 614 19.20 -5.52 -27.61
CA VAL A 614 18.17 -6.35 -26.99
C VAL A 614 16.80 -6.05 -27.59
N TRP A 615 16.40 -4.77 -27.60
CA TRP A 615 15.12 -4.35 -28.16
C TRP A 615 15.01 -4.63 -29.67
N LYS A 616 16.02 -4.23 -30.46
CA LYS A 616 16.08 -4.52 -31.91
C LYS A 616 16.08 -6.02 -32.24
N GLY A 617 16.44 -6.86 -31.27
CA GLY A 617 16.47 -8.31 -31.40
C GLY A 617 15.10 -8.98 -31.31
N LEU A 618 14.09 -8.33 -30.75
CA LEU A 618 12.75 -8.90 -30.53
C LEU A 618 12.03 -9.15 -31.85
N ASN A 619 11.25 -10.24 -31.93
CA ASN A 619 10.47 -10.57 -33.11
C ASN A 619 9.43 -9.49 -33.41
N ALA A 620 8.69 -9.04 -32.40
CA ALA A 620 7.73 -7.93 -32.55
C ALA A 620 8.38 -6.68 -33.17
N VAL A 621 9.62 -6.34 -32.78
CA VAL A 621 10.32 -5.17 -33.31
C VAL A 621 10.75 -5.39 -34.77
N LYS A 622 11.29 -6.57 -35.09
CA LYS A 622 11.71 -6.91 -36.46
C LYS A 622 10.54 -6.97 -37.44
N ASN A 623 9.37 -7.39 -36.96
CA ASN A 623 8.15 -7.54 -37.76
C ASN A 623 7.28 -6.26 -37.76
N ASN A 624 7.72 -5.18 -37.12
CA ASN A 624 6.96 -3.94 -36.99
C ASN A 624 5.62 -4.08 -36.25
N ASN A 625 5.55 -5.02 -35.30
CA ASN A 625 4.40 -5.31 -34.44
C ASN A 625 4.52 -4.65 -33.06
N VAL A 626 5.07 -3.42 -33.02
CA VAL A 626 5.12 -2.61 -31.81
C VAL A 626 4.26 -1.37 -32.03
N TYR A 627 3.21 -1.26 -31.23
CA TYR A 627 2.19 -0.21 -31.35
C TYR A 627 2.34 0.74 -30.16
N ILE A 628 2.68 1.99 -30.43
CA ILE A 628 2.74 3.01 -29.37
C ILE A 628 1.32 3.45 -29.06
N VAL A 629 0.94 3.36 -27.78
CA VAL A 629 -0.44 3.61 -27.35
C VAL A 629 -0.55 4.82 -26.43
N ASP A 630 -1.71 5.49 -26.48
CA ASP A 630 -2.00 6.69 -25.71
C ASP A 630 -2.17 6.40 -24.21
N TYR A 631 -1.60 7.25 -23.36
CA TYR A 631 -1.71 7.12 -21.90
C TYR A 631 -3.13 7.32 -21.39
N GLY A 632 -3.84 8.32 -21.92
CA GLY A 632 -5.21 8.61 -21.52
C GLY A 632 -6.13 7.41 -21.74
N LEU A 633 -6.06 6.81 -22.93
CA LEU A 633 -6.86 5.65 -23.28
C LEU A 633 -6.35 4.35 -22.65
N TRP A 634 -5.10 3.94 -22.90
CA TRP A 634 -4.67 2.58 -22.56
C TRP A 634 -4.34 2.39 -21.08
N PHE A 635 -4.14 3.47 -20.32
CA PHE A 635 -3.91 3.37 -18.88
C PHE A 635 -5.17 3.64 -18.05
N GLN A 636 -6.02 4.60 -18.44
CA GLN A 636 -7.25 4.93 -17.70
C GLN A 636 -8.49 4.27 -18.29
N GLY A 637 -8.56 4.14 -19.61
CA GLY A 637 -9.68 3.55 -20.35
C GLY A 637 -10.03 2.10 -20.01
N PRO A 638 -9.12 1.22 -19.56
CA PRO A 638 -9.52 -0.10 -19.06
C PRO A 638 -10.52 -0.03 -17.89
N GLY A 639 -10.65 1.14 -17.23
CA GLY A 639 -11.57 1.36 -16.12
C GLY A 639 -13.05 1.52 -16.48
N GLY A 640 -13.44 1.59 -17.75
CA GLY A 640 -14.84 1.76 -18.15
C GLY A 640 -15.17 1.28 -19.57
N PRO A 641 -16.46 1.14 -19.90
CA PRO A 641 -16.92 0.57 -21.18
C PRO A 641 -16.54 1.40 -22.41
N ILE A 642 -16.49 2.74 -22.31
CA ILE A 642 -16.12 3.60 -23.44
C ILE A 642 -14.63 3.42 -23.76
N GLY A 643 -13.79 3.46 -22.74
CA GLY A 643 -12.35 3.22 -22.87
C GLY A 643 -12.06 1.81 -23.40
N GLN A 644 -12.67 0.77 -22.84
CA GLN A 644 -12.50 -0.60 -23.34
C GLN A 644 -12.96 -0.76 -24.80
N SER A 645 -14.08 -0.15 -25.20
CA SER A 645 -14.53 -0.18 -26.61
C SER A 645 -13.52 0.45 -27.57
N LYS A 646 -12.92 1.58 -27.18
CA LYS A 646 -11.87 2.23 -27.98
C LYS A 646 -10.56 1.42 -28.02
N ILE A 647 -10.21 0.73 -26.93
CA ILE A 647 -9.09 -0.22 -26.93
C ILE A 647 -9.36 -1.38 -27.91
N ILE A 648 -10.61 -1.88 -27.98
CA ILE A 648 -11.00 -2.89 -28.98
C ILE A 648 -10.78 -2.35 -30.39
N ASP A 649 -11.22 -1.12 -30.67
CA ASP A 649 -11.06 -0.50 -31.99
C ASP A 649 -9.58 -0.37 -32.38
N GLU A 650 -8.73 0.12 -31.47
CA GLU A 650 -7.29 0.21 -31.71
C GLU A 650 -6.63 -1.15 -31.84
N ALA A 651 -7.04 -2.15 -31.06
CA ALA A 651 -6.51 -3.50 -31.16
C ALA A 651 -6.85 -4.13 -32.52
N VAL A 652 -8.08 -3.98 -33.01
CA VAL A 652 -8.46 -4.41 -34.37
C VAL A 652 -7.62 -3.64 -35.39
N HIS A 653 -7.56 -2.31 -35.28
CA HIS A 653 -6.82 -1.49 -36.22
C HIS A 653 -5.35 -1.90 -36.34
N TRP A 654 -4.68 -2.21 -35.23
CA TRP A 654 -3.25 -2.52 -35.22
C TRP A 654 -2.94 -3.99 -35.57
N LEU A 655 -3.78 -4.92 -35.13
CA LEU A 655 -3.52 -6.36 -35.30
C LEU A 655 -4.01 -6.92 -36.64
N THR A 656 -4.84 -6.18 -37.39
CA THR A 656 -5.36 -6.65 -38.69
C THR A 656 -4.78 -5.91 -39.90
N GLN A 657 -3.66 -5.19 -39.74
CA GLN A 657 -2.98 -4.46 -40.83
C GLN A 657 -2.06 -5.33 -41.67
#